data_AF-A0A3D3MPH3-F1
#
_entry.id   AF-A0A3D3MPH3-F1
#
_cell.length_a   1.000
_cell.length_b   1.000
_cell.length_c   1.000
_cell.angle_alpha   90.00
_cell.angle_beta   90.00
_cell.angle_gamma   90.00
#
_symmetry.space_group_name_H-M   'P 1'
#
loop_
_entity.id
_entity.type
_entity.pdbx_description
1 polymer ?
#
loop_
_entity_poly.entity_id
_entity_poly.type
_entity_poly.pdbx_seq_one_letter_code
_entity_poly.pdbx_strand_id
1 'polypeptide(L)'
;MIKRCTLLLFLFWISVQIVSGLNVDYRVTPLPDHIKACNDKPFVIDSSTVIVYEGNEEDMKHNAFFLQTFVYQTTRFHLPVKDHVVKNPFIIIRTSPRIKNKEGYELHVTAKRVTITGASAAGVFYGIQTLRKSLPVQDKARTVELPAVMIVDNPQFAYRGMMLDCGRHFFPVSFIKAFIDMLALHNMNVFHWHLSDDQGWRFEVKKYPKLTGVGSLRKSTVIGHNSDVEDGIPYGGYYTQDECREIVKYAAERFITVIPEIDMPGHTQSALAAYPELGCTGGPYHVSHRWGVHEEVLCMGSNMLNDFVKDVLDELMNVFPSPVIHIGGDECRRTRWETCSRCKALAKRLNTSIDGLQVHFTQMVEKEISSHGRRMIGWDEILNDSINNNAMVMSWHGIAPGIRAAKAGYNVVMTPKPYAYFDYYQSDKTFTEPLAIGGYVPLDSVYAYNPLMGIPSNIRSHIIGVQANLWTEYIACPSHAEYMMMPRMAAISEAQWVNSAKKKDYCDFKMRLLHLTKLYDRLGYVYAHHFEKDDPILSQDLFEPSHKFGNDTLYVKVKPGIHRISRPITLKGKYTHPVVFYGEGKTESVICGSLRIGGWRSVDGFIWKTTIPEMGRRGKQPEQLFVNGVRAIRARMPNVGTFHPDSVLEKGLGPGKSQLKIFVEKTELPKFSHGERPVLTAMHKWDCTRRTIDSININRGYLVVHGDSMAPWKPIDASSYLFIDNYRAALDSPGEWYLDDDWTLYYIPREGEDMATAVCEIPVTSQFLVIDGSNDITFRNISFQYAAYRMPIEGNSPQQGAVSMEAAIELNNVRGVRFEGCELVHTGASGIWMRRNCHNSSIIGCYLYDLGGGGIKIGDFSKPIQAYPCSGIMIENNIIQRVGLTLPQSIGIAISHADHCKVLHNEVSDLTYSAISVGWVWGYGPSVTHDNEIAYNHLHHIGSDTMSDLGGIYTLGKSNGTRVHHNVIHDVYSFDFRGWGLYADEGSSDITYDHNLVYGCKGGGFHQHFGMNNILENNILAWGICAEMMLTRIEDHLSFTFVHNIVYGSLHDQGGEILNWGRGKYIEDWNCYWVTDGRFPVFRGKSLRVLQEEGHDLHSVVADPRFFDPVHGDFRLKSRNVVRKIGFKSWNYSETGVYGSKKWRDKAQMPKEREDAFRKMVIKHEKTVPIYYTM
;
A
#
# COMPACT_ATOMS: atom_id res chain seq x y z
N MET A 1 -48.46 -20.76 -5.16
CA MET A 1 -48.53 -19.40 -5.73
C MET A 1 -48.22 -18.39 -4.62
N ILE A 2 -47.25 -17.50 -4.87
CA ILE A 2 -47.04 -16.15 -4.28
C ILE A 2 -46.70 -16.13 -2.77
N LYS A 3 -45.43 -16.29 -2.35
CA LYS A 3 -44.30 -15.32 -2.29
C LYS A 3 -44.59 -13.94 -1.68
N ARG A 4 -44.09 -13.80 -0.44
CA ARG A 4 -43.27 -12.70 0.14
C ARG A 4 -43.82 -11.27 0.09
N CYS A 5 -44.29 -10.78 1.25
CA CYS A 5 -44.27 -9.37 1.64
C CYS A 5 -44.36 -9.23 3.17
N THR A 6 -43.24 -9.03 3.86
CA THR A 6 -43.09 -8.14 5.04
C THR A 6 -41.63 -8.16 5.51
N LEU A 7 -40.81 -7.39 4.81
CA LEU A 7 -39.45 -6.98 5.18
C LEU A 7 -39.42 -5.47 4.96
N LEU A 8 -39.77 -4.67 5.97
CA LEU A 8 -39.70 -3.20 5.93
C LEU A 8 -40.03 -2.66 7.33
N LEU A 9 -39.03 -2.56 8.22
CA LEU A 9 -38.96 -1.59 9.35
C LEU A 9 -37.74 -1.77 10.29
N PHE A 10 -36.65 -2.41 9.84
CA PHE A 10 -35.42 -2.54 10.64
C PHE A 10 -34.18 -2.25 9.78
N LEU A 11 -34.02 -1.00 9.35
CA LEU A 11 -32.83 -0.54 8.62
C LEU A 11 -32.75 0.99 8.70
N PHE A 12 -32.37 1.55 9.85
CA PHE A 12 -31.86 2.92 9.92
C PHE A 12 -30.88 3.04 11.11
N TRP A 13 -29.60 3.28 10.79
CA TRP A 13 -28.49 3.81 11.63
C TRP A 13 -27.71 2.80 12.50
N ILE A 14 -26.37 2.66 12.46
CA ILE A 14 -25.26 3.37 11.77
C ILE A 14 -24.12 2.37 11.50
N SER A 15 -23.60 2.43 10.28
CA SER A 15 -22.30 1.90 9.87
C SER A 15 -21.21 2.95 10.07
N VAL A 16 -20.06 2.53 10.62
CA VAL A 16 -18.78 3.21 10.39
C VAL A 16 -17.87 2.17 9.73
N GLN A 17 -17.67 2.34 8.43
CA GLN A 17 -16.74 1.58 7.62
C GLN A 17 -15.33 2.13 7.88
N ILE A 18 -14.41 1.28 8.35
CA ILE A 18 -12.99 1.50 8.10
C ILE A 18 -12.63 0.57 6.94
N VAL A 19 -12.83 1.08 5.73
CA VAL A 19 -12.18 0.58 4.52
C VAL A 19 -11.02 1.54 4.27
N SER A 20 -9.80 1.03 4.24
CA SER A 20 -8.62 1.75 3.82
C SER A 20 -8.78 2.16 2.34
N GLY A 21 -9.46 3.28 2.08
CA GLY A 21 -9.55 3.91 0.78
C GLY A 21 -8.42 4.93 0.63
N LEU A 22 -7.73 4.93 -0.51
CA LEU A 22 -6.87 6.04 -0.89
C LEU A 22 -7.67 7.35 -0.82
N ASN A 23 -7.09 8.37 -0.18
CA ASN A 23 -7.62 9.73 -0.17
C ASN A 23 -7.50 10.35 -1.58
N VAL A 24 -8.24 11.43 -1.81
CA VAL A 24 -8.11 12.27 -3.01
C VAL A 24 -6.64 12.72 -3.17
N ASP A 25 -6.12 12.64 -4.39
CA ASP A 25 -4.75 13.10 -4.73
C ASP A 25 -4.77 13.93 -6.03
N TYR A 26 -4.35 15.19 -5.93
CA TYR A 26 -4.30 16.11 -7.07
C TYR A 26 -3.07 15.93 -7.95
N ARG A 27 -2.09 15.11 -7.53
CA ARG A 27 -0.93 14.71 -8.33
C ARG A 27 -1.36 13.64 -9.33
N VAL A 28 -2.12 14.03 -10.34
CA VAL A 28 -2.66 13.13 -11.38
C VAL A 28 -1.71 12.99 -12.57
N THR A 29 -2.01 12.11 -13.53
CA THR A 29 -1.27 11.99 -14.80
C THR A 29 -2.11 12.50 -15.99
N PRO A 30 -1.60 13.40 -16.84
CA PRO A 30 -0.33 14.12 -16.70
C PRO A 30 -0.31 15.06 -15.48
N LEU A 31 0.89 15.38 -14.98
CA LEU A 31 1.08 16.20 -13.78
C LEU A 31 0.67 17.66 -14.04
N PRO A 32 -0.25 18.23 -13.25
CA PRO A 32 -0.59 19.63 -13.37
C PRO A 32 0.61 20.56 -13.15
N ASP A 33 0.65 21.68 -13.88
CA ASP A 33 1.79 22.58 -13.85
C ASP A 33 2.04 23.19 -12.46
N HIS A 34 0.98 23.64 -11.79
CA HIS A 34 1.07 24.18 -10.44
C HIS A 34 -0.04 23.63 -9.54
N ILE A 35 0.33 23.06 -8.40
CA ILE A 35 -0.58 22.60 -7.34
C ILE A 35 -0.17 23.30 -6.06
N LYS A 36 -1.08 24.07 -5.46
CA LYS A 36 -0.86 24.77 -4.19
C LYS A 36 -1.95 24.39 -3.20
N ALA A 37 -1.56 23.68 -2.14
CA ALA A 37 -2.45 23.41 -1.02
C ALA A 37 -2.88 24.71 -0.34
N CYS A 38 -4.15 24.80 0.05
CA CYS A 38 -4.70 25.94 0.76
C CYS A 38 -5.00 25.53 2.21
N ASN A 39 -4.77 26.43 3.17
CA ASN A 39 -5.12 26.21 4.57
C ASN A 39 -6.61 26.54 4.80
N ASP A 40 -7.50 25.75 4.22
CA ASP A 40 -8.95 25.83 4.37
C ASP A 40 -9.54 24.41 4.56
N LYS A 41 -10.77 24.31 5.06
CA LYS A 41 -11.46 23.03 5.23
C LYS A 41 -11.69 22.36 3.87
N PRO A 42 -11.68 21.01 3.81
CA PRO A 42 -11.99 20.28 2.58
C PRO A 42 -13.42 20.55 2.11
N PHE A 43 -13.63 20.48 0.79
CA PHE A 43 -14.95 20.39 0.20
C PHE A 43 -15.47 18.96 0.31
N VAL A 44 -16.74 18.77 0.67
CA VAL A 44 -17.34 17.44 0.77
C VAL A 44 -18.28 17.22 -0.40
N ILE A 45 -17.97 16.22 -1.24
CA ILE A 45 -18.92 15.70 -2.23
C ILE A 45 -19.80 14.65 -1.56
N ASP A 46 -21.10 14.79 -1.74
CA ASP A 46 -22.13 13.83 -1.36
C ASP A 46 -23.26 13.81 -2.40
N SER A 47 -24.30 13.00 -2.18
CA SER A 47 -25.44 12.88 -3.09
C SER A 47 -26.28 14.16 -3.24
N SER A 48 -26.08 15.17 -2.40
CA SER A 48 -26.78 16.47 -2.45
C SER A 48 -25.99 17.55 -3.19
N THR A 49 -24.71 17.28 -3.50
CA THR A 49 -23.82 18.20 -4.21
C THR A 49 -24.33 18.43 -5.63
N VAL A 50 -24.35 19.68 -6.08
CA VAL A 50 -24.89 20.07 -7.39
C VAL A 50 -23.76 20.45 -8.34
N ILE A 51 -23.83 20.02 -9.60
CA ILE A 51 -22.96 20.54 -10.66
C ILE A 51 -23.66 21.74 -11.31
N VAL A 52 -22.96 22.86 -11.38
CA VAL A 52 -23.44 24.11 -11.98
C VAL A 52 -22.55 24.46 -13.17
N TYR A 53 -23.13 24.89 -14.27
CA TYR A 53 -22.38 25.48 -15.39
C TYR A 53 -22.83 26.91 -15.67
N GLU A 54 -21.89 27.79 -16.00
CA GLU A 54 -22.17 29.16 -16.44
C GLU A 54 -22.08 29.27 -17.97
N GLY A 55 -22.98 30.07 -18.55
CA GLY A 55 -23.05 30.33 -20.00
C GLY A 55 -24.14 29.52 -20.71
N ASN A 56 -24.48 29.94 -21.93
CA ASN A 56 -25.52 29.33 -22.76
C ASN A 56 -24.95 28.46 -23.90
N GLU A 57 -23.64 28.18 -23.85
CA GLU A 57 -22.95 27.36 -24.86
C GLU A 57 -23.25 25.87 -24.63
N GLU A 58 -23.66 25.15 -25.67
CA GLU A 58 -24.00 23.71 -25.57
C GLU A 58 -22.80 22.87 -25.07
N ASP A 59 -21.57 23.26 -25.43
CA ASP A 59 -20.35 22.61 -24.96
C ASP A 59 -20.17 22.68 -23.44
N MET A 60 -20.59 23.77 -22.80
CA MET A 60 -20.52 23.90 -21.34
C MET A 60 -21.52 23.00 -20.65
N LYS A 61 -22.70 22.83 -21.24
CA LYS A 61 -23.71 21.87 -20.78
C LYS A 61 -23.22 20.44 -20.96
N HIS A 62 -22.62 20.09 -22.11
CA HIS A 62 -21.98 18.78 -22.32
C HIS A 62 -20.87 18.51 -21.29
N ASN A 63 -20.00 19.49 -21.00
CA ASN A 63 -18.98 19.38 -19.97
C ASN A 63 -19.58 19.09 -18.58
N ALA A 64 -20.71 19.70 -18.22
CA ALA A 64 -21.38 19.44 -16.96
C ALA A 64 -21.87 17.97 -16.86
N PHE A 65 -22.40 17.42 -17.96
CA PHE A 65 -22.82 16.01 -18.02
C PHE A 65 -21.63 15.04 -18.04
N PHE A 66 -20.50 15.39 -18.65
CA PHE A 66 -19.27 14.62 -18.53
C PHE A 66 -18.79 14.57 -17.07
N LEU A 67 -18.75 15.72 -16.39
CA LEU A 67 -18.38 15.77 -14.98
C LEU A 67 -19.31 14.91 -14.12
N GLN A 68 -20.63 14.98 -14.34
CA GLN A 68 -21.61 14.11 -13.66
C GLN A 68 -21.28 12.63 -13.89
N THR A 69 -21.04 12.25 -15.14
CA THR A 69 -20.72 10.87 -15.53
C THR A 69 -19.43 10.39 -14.87
N PHE A 70 -18.38 11.21 -14.87
CA PHE A 70 -17.08 10.84 -14.32
C PHE A 70 -17.07 10.76 -12.80
N VAL A 71 -17.80 11.65 -12.11
CA VAL A 71 -18.03 11.54 -10.67
C VAL A 71 -18.80 10.25 -10.36
N TYR A 72 -19.83 9.93 -11.14
CA TYR A 72 -20.58 8.69 -10.95
C TYR A 72 -19.71 7.45 -11.19
N GLN A 73 -18.88 7.43 -12.22
CA GLN A 73 -17.98 6.31 -12.52
C GLN A 73 -17.00 6.02 -11.38
N THR A 74 -16.48 7.05 -10.71
CA THR A 74 -15.46 6.93 -9.65
C THR A 74 -16.06 6.74 -8.26
N THR A 75 -17.15 7.44 -7.94
CA THR A 75 -17.71 7.53 -6.56
C THR A 75 -19.10 6.93 -6.39
N ARG A 76 -19.81 6.64 -7.49
CA ARG A 76 -21.24 6.26 -7.55
C ARG A 76 -22.22 7.36 -7.11
N PHE A 77 -21.77 8.60 -6.92
CA PHE A 77 -22.68 9.72 -6.69
C PHE A 77 -23.33 10.20 -7.99
N HIS A 78 -24.66 10.28 -7.99
CA HIS A 78 -25.43 10.83 -9.09
C HIS A 78 -25.78 12.29 -8.79
N LEU A 79 -24.90 13.21 -9.17
CA LEU A 79 -25.05 14.64 -8.85
C LEU A 79 -26.03 15.32 -9.82
N PRO A 80 -27.03 16.09 -9.36
CA PRO A 80 -27.88 16.88 -10.27
C PRO A 80 -27.07 17.99 -10.97
N VAL A 81 -27.42 18.27 -12.23
CA VAL A 81 -26.83 19.34 -13.04
C VAL A 81 -27.81 20.51 -13.16
N LYS A 82 -27.34 21.75 -12.99
CA LYS A 82 -28.12 22.99 -13.12
C LYS A 82 -27.34 24.09 -13.84
N ASP A 83 -28.07 25.07 -14.37
CA ASP A 83 -27.56 26.24 -15.11
C ASP A 83 -27.50 27.52 -14.25
N HIS A 84 -27.84 27.43 -12.97
CA HIS A 84 -27.82 28.54 -12.02
C HIS A 84 -27.25 28.09 -10.67
N VAL A 85 -26.61 29.04 -9.98
CA VAL A 85 -26.03 28.81 -8.65
C VAL A 85 -27.14 28.46 -7.65
N VAL A 86 -26.87 27.44 -6.83
CA VAL A 86 -27.78 26.98 -5.76
C VAL A 86 -27.23 27.29 -4.37
N LYS A 87 -28.07 27.16 -3.35
CA LYS A 87 -27.66 27.28 -1.94
C LYS A 87 -26.87 26.07 -1.42
N ASN A 88 -27.07 24.88 -2.00
CA ASN A 88 -26.33 23.66 -1.65
C ASN A 88 -24.83 23.78 -1.98
N PRO A 89 -23.93 22.98 -1.38
CA PRO A 89 -22.57 22.82 -1.89
C PRO A 89 -22.59 22.45 -3.38
N PHE A 90 -21.75 23.10 -4.18
CA PHE A 90 -21.75 22.91 -5.63
C PHE A 90 -20.35 22.88 -6.24
N ILE A 91 -20.24 22.19 -7.37
CA ILE A 91 -19.10 22.25 -8.28
C ILE A 91 -19.53 23.14 -9.44
N ILE A 92 -18.84 24.25 -9.67
CA ILE A 92 -19.14 25.18 -10.76
C ILE A 92 -18.08 25.11 -11.85
N ILE A 93 -18.54 25.03 -13.10
CA ILE A 93 -17.69 25.11 -14.29
C ILE A 93 -18.02 26.37 -15.09
N ARG A 94 -16.99 27.06 -15.60
CA ARG A 94 -17.17 28.32 -16.32
C ARG A 94 -15.97 28.67 -17.20
N THR A 95 -16.13 29.64 -18.09
CA THR A 95 -15.05 30.18 -18.90
C THR A 95 -14.56 31.54 -18.38
N SER A 96 -13.30 31.90 -18.66
CA SER A 96 -12.76 33.22 -18.35
C SER A 96 -11.71 33.67 -19.36
N PRO A 97 -11.82 34.90 -19.92
CA PRO A 97 -10.82 35.44 -20.85
C PRO A 97 -9.49 35.83 -20.18
N ARG A 98 -9.38 35.69 -18.85
CA ARG A 98 -8.15 35.97 -18.10
C ARG A 98 -7.08 34.91 -18.35
N ILE A 99 -7.48 33.66 -18.55
CA ILE A 99 -6.59 32.55 -18.87
C ILE A 99 -6.21 32.68 -20.35
N LYS A 100 -4.91 32.77 -20.65
CA LYS A 100 -4.40 33.08 -22.00
C LYS A 100 -4.31 31.87 -22.92
N ASN A 101 -3.91 30.72 -22.39
CA ASN A 101 -3.88 29.49 -23.16
C ASN A 101 -5.31 28.95 -23.33
N LYS A 102 -5.76 28.74 -24.57
CA LYS A 102 -7.14 28.30 -24.89
C LYS A 102 -7.52 26.98 -24.22
N GLU A 103 -6.55 26.10 -23.96
CA GLU A 103 -6.75 24.81 -23.30
C GLU A 103 -6.31 24.84 -21.82
N GLY A 104 -5.92 25.99 -21.30
CA GLY A 104 -5.55 26.17 -19.89
C GLY A 104 -6.76 26.27 -18.97
N TYR A 105 -6.57 25.88 -17.71
CA TYR A 105 -7.60 25.95 -16.67
C TYR A 105 -7.03 26.26 -15.28
N GLU A 106 -7.93 26.72 -14.42
CA GLU A 106 -7.73 26.86 -12.98
C GLU A 106 -8.78 26.02 -12.25
N LEU A 107 -8.35 25.16 -11.32
CA LEU A 107 -9.23 24.40 -10.43
C LEU A 107 -9.00 24.87 -9.00
N HIS A 108 -10.05 25.38 -8.35
CA HIS A 108 -9.99 25.88 -6.98
C HIS A 108 -11.01 25.15 -6.10
N VAL A 109 -10.51 24.48 -5.06
CA VAL A 109 -11.32 23.81 -4.04
C VAL A 109 -11.29 24.64 -2.76
N THR A 110 -12.47 24.94 -2.23
CA THR A 110 -12.69 25.61 -0.94
C THR A 110 -13.73 24.84 -0.15
N ALA A 111 -13.87 25.11 1.15
CA ALA A 111 -14.89 24.45 1.98
C ALA A 111 -16.34 24.58 1.45
N LYS A 112 -16.61 25.60 0.63
CA LYS A 112 -17.97 25.93 0.13
C LYS A 112 -18.26 25.45 -1.28
N ARG A 113 -17.24 25.37 -2.13
CA ARG A 113 -17.40 25.03 -3.56
C ARG A 113 -16.10 24.56 -4.20
N VAL A 114 -16.26 23.81 -5.29
CA VAL A 114 -15.21 23.57 -6.28
C VAL A 114 -15.49 24.46 -7.49
N THR A 115 -14.47 25.12 -8.03
CA THR A 115 -14.58 25.97 -9.23
C THR A 115 -13.57 25.53 -10.26
N ILE A 116 -14.02 25.14 -11.46
CA ILE A 116 -13.17 24.85 -12.61
C ILE A 116 -13.40 25.96 -13.64
N THR A 117 -12.37 26.76 -13.88
CA THR A 117 -12.42 27.88 -14.84
C THR A 117 -11.45 27.60 -15.98
N GLY A 118 -11.94 27.54 -17.22
CA GLY A 118 -11.09 27.38 -18.41
C GLY A 118 -11.05 28.64 -19.28
N ALA A 119 -10.05 28.77 -20.15
CA ALA A 119 -10.07 29.83 -21.17
C ALA A 119 -11.16 29.60 -22.24
N SER A 120 -11.54 28.34 -22.45
CA SER A 120 -12.58 27.86 -23.35
C SER A 120 -13.25 26.62 -22.76
N ALA A 121 -14.29 26.10 -23.43
CA ALA A 121 -14.91 24.83 -23.05
C ALA A 121 -13.91 23.65 -23.03
N ALA A 122 -12.90 23.64 -23.92
CA ALA A 122 -11.84 22.63 -23.90
C ALA A 122 -10.96 22.73 -22.65
N GLY A 123 -10.60 23.95 -22.23
CA GLY A 123 -9.87 24.17 -20.98
C GLY A 123 -10.67 23.65 -19.76
N VAL A 124 -11.97 23.93 -19.72
CA VAL A 124 -12.87 23.39 -18.68
C VAL A 124 -12.87 21.86 -18.69
N PHE A 125 -12.95 21.24 -19.87
CA PHE A 125 -12.92 19.78 -20.02
C PHE A 125 -11.65 19.16 -19.44
N TYR A 126 -10.47 19.74 -19.69
CA TYR A 126 -9.23 19.23 -19.09
C TYR A 126 -9.18 19.41 -17.56
N GLY A 127 -9.75 20.50 -17.04
CA GLY A 127 -9.94 20.67 -15.59
C GLY A 127 -10.86 19.60 -14.99
N ILE A 128 -11.90 19.20 -15.73
CA ILE A 128 -12.77 18.06 -15.36
C ILE A 128 -11.99 16.74 -15.36
N GLN A 129 -11.12 16.49 -16.35
CA GLN A 129 -10.28 15.28 -16.37
C GLN A 129 -9.33 15.23 -15.17
N THR A 130 -8.76 16.36 -14.76
CA THR A 130 -7.93 16.44 -13.56
C THR A 130 -8.72 16.12 -12.30
N LEU A 131 -9.93 16.68 -12.17
CA LEU A 131 -10.80 16.31 -11.05
C LEU A 131 -11.14 14.82 -11.07
N ARG A 132 -11.55 14.27 -12.23
CA ARG A 132 -11.85 12.84 -12.41
C ARG A 132 -10.71 11.95 -11.92
N LYS A 133 -9.49 12.24 -12.34
CA LYS A 133 -8.29 11.46 -12.00
C LYS A 133 -7.82 11.67 -10.56
N SER A 134 -8.31 12.69 -9.85
CA SER A 134 -7.99 12.93 -8.43
C SER A 134 -8.94 12.23 -7.47
N LEU A 135 -10.13 11.84 -7.94
CA LEU A 135 -11.16 11.20 -7.13
C LEU A 135 -10.81 9.74 -6.86
N PRO A 136 -11.07 9.23 -5.64
CA PRO A 136 -10.87 7.83 -5.35
C PRO A 136 -11.91 6.95 -6.07
N VAL A 137 -11.49 5.77 -6.51
CA VAL A 137 -12.38 4.76 -7.11
C VAL A 137 -13.00 3.90 -6.00
N GLN A 138 -14.28 4.13 -5.69
CA GLN A 138 -15.00 3.45 -4.60
C GLN A 138 -16.48 3.18 -4.98
N ASP A 139 -17.05 2.07 -4.48
CA ASP A 139 -18.46 1.71 -4.75
C ASP A 139 -19.43 2.09 -3.62
N LYS A 140 -18.93 2.38 -2.41
CA LYS A 140 -19.75 2.58 -1.20
C LYS A 140 -19.40 3.86 -0.44
N ALA A 141 -18.84 4.87 -1.11
CA ALA A 141 -18.53 6.15 -0.48
C ALA A 141 -19.83 6.83 0.00
N ARG A 142 -19.88 7.23 1.27
CA ARG A 142 -20.96 8.09 1.80
C ARG A 142 -20.71 9.56 1.49
N THR A 143 -19.44 9.94 1.55
CA THR A 143 -18.91 11.26 1.20
C THR A 143 -17.53 11.08 0.58
N VAL A 144 -17.08 12.07 -0.19
CA VAL A 144 -15.69 12.19 -0.65
C VAL A 144 -15.17 13.57 -0.28
N GLU A 145 -14.08 13.62 0.48
CA GLU A 145 -13.45 14.88 0.90
C GLU A 145 -12.35 15.29 -0.09
N LEU A 146 -12.51 16.48 -0.66
CA LEU A 146 -11.56 17.15 -1.55
C LEU A 146 -10.76 18.18 -0.74
N PRO A 147 -9.47 17.97 -0.46
CA PRO A 147 -8.64 18.96 0.23
C PRO A 147 -8.63 20.31 -0.48
N ALA A 148 -8.59 21.40 0.28
CA ALA A 148 -8.55 22.74 -0.31
C ALA A 148 -7.27 22.94 -1.11
N VAL A 149 -7.39 23.35 -2.37
CA VAL A 149 -6.28 23.43 -3.33
C VAL A 149 -6.55 24.47 -4.40
N MET A 150 -5.49 25.08 -4.90
CA MET A 150 -5.48 25.85 -6.15
C MET A 150 -4.57 25.14 -7.14
N ILE A 151 -5.12 24.76 -8.28
CA ILE A 151 -4.40 24.15 -9.41
C ILE A 151 -4.48 25.12 -10.59
N VAL A 152 -3.34 25.40 -11.21
CA VAL A 152 -3.25 26.15 -12.45
C VAL A 152 -2.48 25.29 -13.44
N ASP A 153 -3.05 25.08 -14.62
CA ASP A 153 -2.49 24.13 -15.56
C ASP A 153 -2.77 24.49 -17.02
N ASN A 154 -1.86 24.11 -17.92
CA ASN A 154 -2.00 24.24 -19.36
C ASN A 154 -1.04 23.28 -20.09
N PRO A 155 -1.38 22.84 -21.31
CA PRO A 155 -0.51 21.96 -22.08
C PRO A 155 0.76 22.67 -22.56
N GLN A 156 1.87 21.93 -22.64
CA GLN A 156 3.13 22.31 -23.28
C GLN A 156 2.98 22.45 -24.80
N PHE A 157 2.26 21.54 -25.44
CA PHE A 157 2.08 21.49 -26.89
C PHE A 157 0.62 21.61 -27.29
N ALA A 158 0.37 22.31 -28.39
CA ALA A 158 -0.98 22.45 -28.96
C ALA A 158 -1.44 21.18 -29.69
N TYR A 159 -0.50 20.39 -30.22
CA TYR A 159 -0.77 19.10 -30.86
C TYR A 159 -0.39 17.96 -29.91
N ARG A 160 -1.37 17.17 -29.45
CA ARG A 160 -1.16 16.03 -28.55
C ARG A 160 -1.90 14.83 -29.13
N GLY A 161 -1.19 14.08 -29.96
CA GLY A 161 -1.80 13.09 -30.84
C GLY A 161 -1.55 11.65 -30.47
N MET A 162 -2.42 10.77 -30.95
CA MET A 162 -2.12 9.36 -31.11
C MET A 162 -2.72 8.84 -32.40
N MET A 163 -1.97 7.99 -33.12
CA MET A 163 -2.42 7.33 -34.33
C MET A 163 -2.93 5.92 -34.05
N LEU A 164 -4.02 5.53 -34.72
CA LEU A 164 -4.47 4.15 -34.84
C LEU A 164 -4.49 3.73 -36.32
N ASP A 165 -3.73 2.68 -36.63
CA ASP A 165 -3.75 2.00 -37.93
C ASP A 165 -4.97 1.10 -38.05
N CYS A 166 -5.85 1.46 -38.98
CA CYS A 166 -6.99 0.64 -39.39
C CYS A 166 -6.80 0.01 -40.79
N GLY A 167 -5.74 0.37 -41.51
CA GLY A 167 -5.38 -0.19 -42.81
C GLY A 167 -5.00 -1.67 -42.70
N ARG A 168 -4.15 -2.02 -41.72
CA ARG A 168 -3.64 -3.39 -41.53
C ARG A 168 -4.68 -4.29 -40.87
N HIS A 169 -5.23 -3.89 -39.73
CA HIS A 169 -6.39 -4.55 -39.11
C HIS A 169 -7.53 -3.56 -38.85
N PHE A 170 -8.75 -3.95 -39.20
CA PHE A 170 -9.96 -3.16 -39.02
C PHE A 170 -10.45 -3.22 -37.57
N PHE A 171 -10.82 -2.07 -37.00
CA PHE A 171 -11.43 -1.97 -35.68
C PHE A 171 -12.88 -1.50 -35.75
N PRO A 172 -13.80 -2.08 -34.96
CA PRO A 172 -15.20 -1.66 -34.98
C PRO A 172 -15.38 -0.24 -34.45
N VAL A 173 -16.43 0.45 -34.90
CA VAL A 173 -16.80 1.83 -34.46
C VAL A 173 -16.85 1.96 -32.94
N SER A 174 -17.34 0.93 -32.23
CA SER A 174 -17.37 0.90 -30.77
C SER A 174 -15.98 1.02 -30.15
N PHE A 175 -14.97 0.36 -30.73
CA PHE A 175 -13.60 0.48 -30.27
C PHE A 175 -13.00 1.84 -30.62
N ILE A 176 -13.28 2.40 -31.80
CA ILE A 176 -12.80 3.75 -32.15
C ILE A 176 -13.29 4.79 -31.13
N LYS A 177 -14.55 4.68 -30.69
CA LYS A 177 -15.09 5.53 -29.61
C LYS A 177 -14.39 5.29 -28.27
N ALA A 178 -14.13 4.02 -27.90
CA ALA A 178 -13.39 3.70 -26.69
C ALA A 178 -11.94 4.25 -26.73
N PHE A 179 -11.29 4.19 -27.89
CA PHE A 179 -9.98 4.78 -28.11
C PHE A 179 -10.02 6.31 -27.92
N ILE A 180 -11.02 6.99 -28.47
CA ILE A 180 -11.24 8.44 -28.24
C ILE A 180 -11.44 8.76 -26.75
N ASP A 181 -12.19 7.93 -26.00
CA ASP A 181 -12.33 8.08 -24.55
C ASP A 181 -10.98 7.92 -23.81
N MET A 182 -10.12 6.99 -24.26
CA MET A 182 -8.76 6.82 -23.72
C MET A 182 -7.89 8.05 -24.00
N LEU A 183 -7.95 8.63 -25.21
CA LEU A 183 -7.24 9.86 -25.55
C LEU A 183 -7.67 11.03 -24.65
N ALA A 184 -8.98 11.19 -24.46
CA ALA A 184 -9.55 12.22 -23.59
C ALA A 184 -9.12 12.06 -22.12
N LEU A 185 -9.07 10.83 -21.60
CA LEU A 185 -8.58 10.54 -20.25
C LEU A 185 -7.12 11.01 -20.04
N HIS A 186 -6.32 10.97 -21.10
CA HIS A 186 -4.91 11.37 -21.11
C HIS A 186 -4.68 12.80 -21.60
N ASN A 187 -5.73 13.61 -21.71
CA ASN A 187 -5.68 15.00 -22.16
C ASN A 187 -5.12 15.19 -23.59
N MET A 188 -5.20 14.16 -24.44
CA MET A 188 -4.85 14.25 -25.86
C MET A 188 -5.97 14.91 -26.66
N ASN A 189 -5.63 15.60 -27.75
CA ASN A 189 -6.58 16.39 -28.54
C ASN A 189 -6.56 16.10 -30.05
N VAL A 190 -5.74 15.14 -30.49
CA VAL A 190 -5.70 14.70 -31.88
C VAL A 190 -5.78 13.18 -31.97
N PHE A 191 -6.73 12.70 -32.76
CA PHE A 191 -6.78 11.33 -33.24
C PHE A 191 -6.30 11.32 -34.69
N HIS A 192 -5.13 10.74 -34.95
CA HIS A 192 -4.65 10.49 -36.30
C HIS A 192 -5.18 9.12 -36.78
N TRP A 193 -5.99 9.11 -37.83
CA TRP A 193 -6.68 7.90 -38.26
C TRP A 193 -6.15 7.42 -39.61
N HIS A 194 -5.33 6.37 -39.56
CA HIS A 194 -4.73 5.75 -40.74
C HIS A 194 -5.71 4.77 -41.40
N LEU A 195 -6.29 5.18 -42.54
CA LEU A 195 -7.49 4.58 -43.13
C LEU A 195 -7.22 3.79 -44.42
N SER A 196 -6.02 3.85 -44.99
CA SER A 196 -5.69 3.13 -46.22
C SER A 196 -4.26 2.65 -46.21
N ASP A 197 -4.06 1.38 -46.58
CA ASP A 197 -2.74 0.80 -46.81
C ASP A 197 -2.80 -0.32 -47.87
N ASP A 198 -1.69 -0.99 -48.14
CA ASP A 198 -1.58 -2.12 -49.07
C ASP A 198 -2.52 -3.29 -48.71
N GLN A 199 -2.74 -3.52 -47.41
CA GLN A 199 -3.55 -4.64 -46.88
C GLN A 199 -5.02 -4.28 -46.65
N GLY A 200 -5.42 -3.03 -46.91
CA GLY A 200 -6.82 -2.68 -47.00
C GLY A 200 -7.15 -1.20 -47.04
N TRP A 201 -8.26 -0.89 -47.70
CA TRP A 201 -8.87 0.43 -47.79
C TRP A 201 -10.12 0.53 -46.91
N ARG A 202 -10.18 1.51 -46.00
CA ARG A 202 -11.23 1.59 -44.96
C ARG A 202 -12.19 2.76 -45.10
N PHE A 203 -11.97 3.70 -46.01
CA PHE A 203 -12.86 4.86 -46.15
C PHE A 203 -13.84 4.70 -47.32
N GLU A 204 -15.14 4.87 -47.10
CA GLU A 204 -16.09 4.89 -48.21
C GLU A 204 -15.94 6.13 -49.10
N VAL A 205 -15.61 5.90 -50.37
CA VAL A 205 -15.61 6.92 -51.43
C VAL A 205 -16.70 6.57 -52.43
N LYS A 206 -17.77 7.38 -52.47
CA LYS A 206 -18.99 7.07 -53.23
C LYS A 206 -18.73 7.05 -54.73
N LYS A 207 -17.84 7.90 -55.24
CA LYS A 207 -17.42 7.88 -56.64
C LYS A 207 -16.60 6.64 -57.02
N TYR A 208 -15.92 6.03 -56.06
CA TYR A 208 -15.04 4.88 -56.28
C TYR A 208 -15.45 3.66 -55.42
N PRO A 209 -16.64 3.07 -55.64
CA PRO A 209 -17.20 2.06 -54.75
C PRO A 209 -16.38 0.75 -54.69
N LYS A 210 -15.51 0.49 -55.66
CA LYS A 210 -14.62 -0.69 -55.59
C LYS A 210 -13.53 -0.54 -54.54
N LEU A 211 -13.21 0.67 -54.07
CA LEU A 211 -12.22 0.86 -52.99
C LEU A 211 -12.65 0.12 -51.73
N THR A 212 -13.94 0.14 -51.39
CA THR A 212 -14.49 -0.66 -50.28
C THR A 212 -15.00 -2.01 -50.73
N GLY A 213 -15.62 -2.13 -51.92
CA GLY A 213 -16.14 -3.41 -52.42
C GLY A 213 -15.07 -4.46 -52.77
N VAL A 214 -13.84 -4.03 -53.08
CA VAL A 214 -12.68 -4.89 -53.38
C VAL A 214 -11.53 -4.55 -52.44
N GLY A 215 -11.12 -3.28 -52.38
CA GLY A 215 -9.92 -2.84 -51.65
C GLY A 215 -9.99 -3.04 -50.13
N SER A 216 -11.17 -3.21 -49.54
CA SER A 216 -11.29 -3.49 -48.10
C SER A 216 -11.10 -4.98 -47.74
N LEU A 217 -11.07 -5.87 -48.72
CA LEU A 217 -11.10 -7.32 -48.53
C LEU A 217 -9.81 -7.97 -49.05
N ARG A 218 -9.04 -8.59 -48.16
CA ARG A 218 -7.93 -9.49 -48.52
C ARG A 218 -8.35 -10.94 -48.34
N LYS A 219 -7.74 -11.83 -49.13
CA LYS A 219 -8.09 -13.27 -49.16
C LYS A 219 -7.63 -14.04 -47.91
N SER A 220 -6.54 -13.60 -47.31
CA SER A 220 -5.85 -14.23 -46.19
C SER A 220 -4.96 -13.20 -45.51
N THR A 221 -4.42 -13.55 -44.34
CA THR A 221 -3.39 -12.80 -43.63
C THR A 221 -2.19 -13.71 -43.37
N VAL A 222 -0.98 -13.21 -43.61
CA VAL A 222 0.25 -13.95 -43.28
C VAL A 222 0.38 -14.14 -41.77
N ILE A 223 0.81 -15.33 -41.35
CA ILE A 223 1.04 -15.65 -39.93
C ILE A 223 2.48 -15.31 -39.55
N GLY A 224 2.68 -14.71 -38.38
CA GLY A 224 4.01 -14.35 -37.89
C GLY A 224 4.69 -13.28 -38.75
N HIS A 225 6.00 -13.11 -38.59
CA HIS A 225 6.79 -12.13 -39.34
C HIS A 225 6.97 -12.55 -40.81
N ASN A 226 5.96 -12.32 -41.64
CA ASN A 226 5.94 -12.64 -43.08
C ASN A 226 6.38 -14.08 -43.41
N SER A 227 5.91 -15.07 -42.63
CA SER A 227 6.24 -16.48 -42.86
C SER A 227 5.69 -17.02 -44.18
N ASP A 228 6.02 -18.26 -44.51
CA ASP A 228 5.46 -18.98 -45.66
C ASP A 228 4.04 -19.53 -45.40
N VAL A 229 3.45 -19.19 -44.25
CA VAL A 229 2.13 -19.68 -43.81
C VAL A 229 1.12 -18.53 -43.77
N GLU A 230 -0.06 -18.77 -44.32
CA GLU A 230 -1.22 -17.88 -44.28
C GLU A 230 -2.37 -18.54 -43.52
N ASP A 231 -3.25 -17.73 -42.93
CA ASP A 231 -4.41 -18.22 -42.20
C ASP A 231 -5.53 -18.78 -43.11
N GLY A 232 -5.54 -18.42 -44.39
CA GLY A 232 -6.58 -18.79 -45.35
C GLY A 232 -7.95 -18.14 -45.06
N ILE A 233 -8.01 -17.11 -44.22
CA ILE A 233 -9.26 -16.48 -43.76
C ILE A 233 -9.44 -15.13 -44.47
N PRO A 234 -10.51 -14.96 -45.29
CA PRO A 234 -10.85 -13.66 -45.83
C PRO A 234 -11.08 -12.64 -44.71
N TYR A 235 -10.39 -11.50 -44.81
CA TYR A 235 -10.39 -10.46 -43.78
C TYR A 235 -10.68 -9.09 -44.39
N GLY A 236 -11.48 -8.27 -43.70
CA GLY A 236 -11.73 -6.90 -44.12
C GLY A 236 -12.74 -6.15 -43.27
N GLY A 237 -13.29 -5.11 -43.86
CA GLY A 237 -14.15 -4.12 -43.20
C GLY A 237 -13.78 -2.70 -43.63
N TYR A 238 -14.75 -1.80 -43.58
CA TYR A 238 -14.58 -0.38 -43.89
C TYR A 238 -15.60 0.44 -43.10
N TYR A 239 -15.37 1.75 -43.02
CA TYR A 239 -16.26 2.73 -42.42
C TYR A 239 -17.04 3.45 -43.51
N THR A 240 -18.36 3.46 -43.37
CA THR A 240 -19.22 4.32 -44.18
C THR A 240 -18.96 5.78 -43.85
N GLN A 241 -19.29 6.70 -44.76
CA GLN A 241 -19.14 8.12 -44.47
C GLN A 241 -19.97 8.57 -43.27
N ASP A 242 -21.12 7.93 -43.01
CA ASP A 242 -21.99 8.26 -41.89
C ASP A 242 -21.40 7.80 -40.54
N GLU A 243 -20.80 6.61 -40.49
CA GLU A 243 -20.03 6.16 -39.31
C GLU A 243 -18.83 7.07 -39.06
N CYS A 244 -18.12 7.52 -40.10
CA CYS A 244 -17.04 8.49 -39.97
C CYS A 244 -17.54 9.82 -39.39
N ARG A 245 -18.68 10.36 -39.89
CA ARG A 245 -19.29 11.58 -39.34
C ARG A 245 -19.71 11.40 -37.89
N GLU A 246 -20.24 10.24 -37.53
CA GLU A 246 -20.58 9.89 -36.15
C GLU A 246 -19.34 9.91 -35.23
N ILE A 247 -18.24 9.31 -35.68
CA ILE A 247 -16.97 9.28 -34.94
C ILE A 247 -16.38 10.68 -34.80
N VAL A 248 -16.37 11.47 -35.87
CA VAL A 248 -15.93 12.87 -35.85
C VAL A 248 -16.74 13.69 -34.84
N LYS A 249 -18.06 13.54 -34.84
CA LYS A 249 -18.92 14.22 -33.87
C LYS A 249 -18.60 13.78 -32.43
N TYR A 250 -18.45 12.47 -32.21
CA TYR A 250 -18.14 11.91 -30.90
C TYR A 250 -16.79 12.39 -30.34
N ALA A 251 -15.78 12.52 -31.22
CA ALA A 251 -14.48 13.10 -30.91
C ALA A 251 -14.58 14.60 -30.59
N ALA A 252 -15.35 15.35 -31.36
CA ALA A 252 -15.55 16.78 -31.16
C ALA A 252 -16.19 17.11 -29.80
N GLU A 253 -17.12 16.29 -29.32
CA GLU A 253 -17.71 16.40 -27.97
C GLU A 253 -16.66 16.29 -26.84
N ARG A 254 -15.49 15.70 -27.13
CA ARG A 254 -14.34 15.56 -26.22
C ARG A 254 -13.18 16.49 -26.57
N PHE A 255 -13.43 17.46 -27.46
CA PHE A 255 -12.42 18.39 -27.97
C PHE A 255 -11.25 17.71 -28.69
N ILE A 256 -11.51 16.57 -29.34
CA ILE A 256 -10.52 15.82 -30.11
C ILE A 256 -10.76 16.04 -31.61
N THR A 257 -9.72 16.46 -32.32
CA THR A 257 -9.72 16.59 -33.78
C THR A 257 -9.33 15.27 -34.42
N VAL A 258 -10.12 14.77 -35.37
CA VAL A 258 -9.82 13.56 -36.15
C VAL A 258 -9.13 13.96 -37.45
N ILE A 259 -7.84 13.65 -37.59
CA ILE A 259 -7.06 13.85 -38.81
C ILE A 259 -7.10 12.54 -39.60
N PRO A 260 -7.79 12.48 -40.75
CA PRO A 260 -7.76 11.29 -41.59
C PRO A 260 -6.45 11.22 -42.38
N GLU A 261 -6.00 10.00 -42.64
CA GLU A 261 -4.91 9.71 -43.55
C GLU A 261 -5.36 8.79 -44.68
N ILE A 262 -5.11 9.24 -45.90
CA ILE A 262 -5.12 8.40 -47.11
C ILE A 262 -3.70 8.44 -47.66
N ASP A 263 -2.94 7.39 -47.41
CA ASP A 263 -1.52 7.32 -47.73
C ASP A 263 -1.29 7.18 -49.24
N MET A 264 -0.50 8.11 -49.79
CA MET A 264 -0.14 8.17 -51.21
C MET A 264 1.25 8.82 -51.39
N PRO A 265 2.04 8.44 -52.41
CA PRO A 265 1.73 7.46 -53.46
C PRO A 265 2.20 6.02 -53.16
N GLY A 266 2.90 5.80 -52.04
CA GLY A 266 3.16 4.47 -51.47
C GLY A 266 1.88 3.82 -50.91
N HIS A 267 1.99 2.66 -50.27
CA HIS A 267 0.90 2.04 -49.49
C HIS A 267 -0.49 1.97 -50.17
N THR A 268 -0.51 1.76 -51.50
CA THR A 268 -1.71 1.91 -52.33
C THR A 268 -2.15 0.63 -53.02
N GLN A 269 -1.55 -0.53 -52.70
CA GLN A 269 -1.88 -1.78 -53.39
C GLN A 269 -3.36 -2.18 -53.25
N SER A 270 -4.04 -1.83 -52.15
CA SER A 270 -5.48 -2.03 -51.99
C SER A 270 -6.32 -1.21 -52.99
N ALA A 271 -5.92 0.04 -53.25
CA ALA A 271 -6.53 0.90 -54.27
C ALA A 271 -6.22 0.39 -55.69
N LEU A 272 -4.99 -0.10 -55.93
CA LEU A 272 -4.61 -0.72 -57.20
C LEU A 272 -5.43 -2.00 -57.48
N ALA A 273 -5.72 -2.81 -56.46
CA ALA A 273 -6.57 -3.99 -56.60
C ALA A 273 -8.02 -3.63 -56.97
N ALA A 274 -8.53 -2.51 -56.46
CA ALA A 274 -9.86 -2.00 -56.81
C ALA A 274 -9.91 -1.37 -58.21
N TYR A 275 -8.85 -0.64 -58.58
CA TYR A 275 -8.71 0.12 -59.82
C TYR A 275 -7.30 -0.05 -60.43
N PRO A 276 -7.05 -1.15 -61.18
CA PRO A 276 -5.72 -1.48 -61.70
C PRO A 276 -5.11 -0.42 -62.64
N GLU A 277 -5.94 0.43 -63.25
CA GLU A 277 -5.53 1.51 -64.13
C GLU A 277 -4.68 2.58 -63.42
N LEU A 278 -4.77 2.65 -62.09
CA LEU A 278 -3.94 3.51 -61.26
C LEU A 278 -2.47 3.06 -61.18
N GLY A 279 -2.17 1.79 -61.43
CA GLY A 279 -0.83 1.23 -61.25
C GLY A 279 0.00 1.23 -62.54
N CYS A 280 1.30 0.98 -62.40
CA CYS A 280 2.24 1.09 -63.53
C CYS A 280 2.04 -0.01 -64.58
N THR A 281 1.78 -1.25 -64.14
CA THR A 281 1.67 -2.44 -64.98
C THR A 281 0.26 -2.65 -65.54
N GLY A 282 -0.75 -1.98 -64.96
CA GLY A 282 -2.17 -2.21 -65.27
C GLY A 282 -2.79 -3.44 -64.60
N GLY A 283 -2.03 -4.14 -63.74
CA GLY A 283 -2.48 -5.32 -63.00
C GLY A 283 -2.15 -6.66 -63.67
N PRO A 284 -2.72 -7.79 -63.17
CA PRO A 284 -3.64 -7.84 -62.04
C PRO A 284 -2.95 -7.52 -60.71
N TYR A 285 -3.65 -6.83 -59.83
CA TYR A 285 -3.24 -6.63 -58.44
C TYR A 285 -4.23 -7.30 -57.50
N HIS A 286 -3.76 -7.64 -56.30
CA HIS A 286 -4.59 -8.15 -55.21
C HIS A 286 -4.28 -7.34 -53.96
N VAL A 287 -5.28 -7.15 -53.10
CA VAL A 287 -5.05 -6.57 -51.76
C VAL A 287 -4.02 -7.44 -51.05
N SER A 288 -2.99 -6.81 -50.48
CA SER A 288 -1.86 -7.54 -49.90
C SER A 288 -2.30 -8.35 -48.67
N HIS A 289 -1.73 -9.54 -48.53
CA HIS A 289 -1.83 -10.39 -47.35
C HIS A 289 -0.53 -10.36 -46.52
N ARG A 290 0.49 -9.61 -46.96
CA ARG A 290 1.82 -9.50 -46.33
C ARG A 290 2.09 -8.08 -45.84
N TRP A 291 3.01 -7.98 -44.87
CA TRP A 291 3.45 -6.73 -44.27
C TRP A 291 4.71 -6.16 -44.94
N GLY A 292 4.98 -4.88 -44.72
CA GLY A 292 6.20 -4.20 -45.15
C GLY A 292 6.00 -3.31 -46.38
N VAL A 293 7.11 -2.97 -47.05
CA VAL A 293 7.13 -1.96 -48.12
C VAL A 293 6.92 -2.58 -49.50
N HIS A 294 5.84 -2.20 -50.17
CA HIS A 294 5.46 -2.73 -51.47
C HIS A 294 6.10 -1.99 -52.66
N GLU A 295 6.37 -2.72 -53.75
CA GLU A 295 6.82 -2.11 -55.02
C GLU A 295 5.67 -1.56 -55.85
N GLU A 296 4.46 -2.07 -55.65
CA GLU A 296 3.26 -1.66 -56.38
C GLU A 296 2.71 -0.37 -55.79
N VAL A 297 3.00 0.74 -56.47
CA VAL A 297 2.65 2.10 -56.06
C VAL A 297 1.83 2.81 -57.15
N LEU A 298 1.20 3.94 -56.82
CA LEU A 298 0.48 4.75 -57.81
C LEU A 298 1.38 5.13 -58.99
N CYS A 299 0.87 4.99 -60.21
CA CYS A 299 1.57 5.35 -61.42
C CYS A 299 1.43 6.85 -61.67
N MET A 300 2.54 7.58 -61.53
CA MET A 300 2.60 9.02 -61.76
C MET A 300 2.17 9.41 -63.20
N GLY A 301 2.39 8.51 -64.16
CA GLY A 301 1.95 8.69 -65.54
C GLY A 301 0.54 8.16 -65.87
N SER A 302 -0.29 7.81 -64.88
CA SER A 302 -1.67 7.38 -65.13
C SER A 302 -2.58 8.54 -65.49
N ASN A 303 -3.43 8.33 -66.51
CA ASN A 303 -4.42 9.33 -66.92
C ASN A 303 -5.55 9.51 -65.90
N MET A 304 -5.74 8.54 -64.98
CA MET A 304 -6.78 8.59 -63.96
C MET A 304 -6.28 9.17 -62.62
N LEU A 305 -4.97 9.34 -62.45
CA LEU A 305 -4.37 9.68 -61.15
C LEU A 305 -4.94 10.97 -60.56
N ASN A 306 -4.95 12.04 -61.35
CA ASN A 306 -5.33 13.37 -60.87
C ASN A 306 -6.80 13.42 -60.45
N ASP A 307 -7.70 12.87 -61.29
CA ASP A 307 -9.13 12.84 -61.01
C ASP A 307 -9.43 11.94 -59.79
N PHE A 308 -8.76 10.79 -59.69
CA PHE A 308 -8.89 9.90 -58.55
C PHE A 308 -8.49 10.58 -57.23
N VAL A 309 -7.29 11.15 -57.19
CA VAL A 309 -6.77 11.81 -55.98
C VAL A 309 -7.66 12.98 -55.58
N LYS A 310 -8.04 13.82 -56.54
CA LYS A 310 -8.93 14.95 -56.31
C LYS A 310 -10.26 14.50 -55.71
N ASP A 311 -10.92 13.55 -56.36
CA ASP A 311 -12.24 13.09 -55.93
C ASP A 311 -12.22 12.42 -54.55
N VAL A 312 -11.19 11.61 -54.26
CA VAL A 312 -11.01 10.99 -52.94
C VAL A 312 -10.82 12.05 -51.87
N LEU A 313 -9.95 13.04 -52.12
CA LEU A 313 -9.70 14.14 -51.17
C LEU A 313 -10.93 15.04 -50.98
N ASP A 314 -11.68 15.33 -52.03
CA ASP A 314 -12.94 16.07 -51.96
C ASP A 314 -13.95 15.36 -51.04
N GLU A 315 -14.17 14.05 -51.22
CA GLU A 315 -15.07 13.29 -50.37
C GLU A 315 -14.55 13.17 -48.93
N LEU A 316 -13.23 13.00 -48.74
CA LEU A 316 -12.60 12.94 -47.43
C LEU A 316 -12.79 14.26 -46.67
N MET A 317 -12.46 15.41 -47.27
CA MET A 317 -12.59 16.73 -46.65
C MET A 317 -14.05 17.14 -46.39
N ASN A 318 -15.01 16.55 -47.11
CA ASN A 318 -16.44 16.72 -46.84
C ASN A 318 -16.93 15.93 -45.61
N VAL A 319 -16.23 14.85 -45.24
CA VAL A 319 -16.56 14.04 -44.05
C VAL A 319 -15.80 14.53 -42.82
N PHE A 320 -14.52 14.88 -42.99
CA PHE A 320 -13.62 15.25 -41.91
C PHE A 320 -13.43 16.77 -41.86
N PRO A 321 -13.96 17.47 -40.83
CA PRO A 321 -13.88 18.92 -40.72
C PRO A 321 -12.50 19.41 -40.26
N SER A 322 -11.52 18.51 -40.05
CA SER A 322 -10.18 18.84 -39.61
C SER A 322 -9.53 19.89 -40.51
N PRO A 323 -8.82 20.89 -39.95
CA PRO A 323 -8.04 21.84 -40.74
C PRO A 323 -6.78 21.21 -41.35
N VAL A 324 -6.47 19.95 -41.00
CA VAL A 324 -5.27 19.22 -41.42
C VAL A 324 -5.68 17.87 -41.99
N ILE A 325 -5.09 17.49 -43.13
CA ILE A 325 -5.29 16.20 -43.81
C ILE A 325 -3.94 15.52 -43.98
N HIS A 326 -3.82 14.26 -43.57
CA HIS A 326 -2.60 13.48 -43.71
C HIS A 326 -2.61 12.72 -45.04
N ILE A 327 -1.49 12.75 -45.75
CA ILE A 327 -1.34 12.16 -47.09
C ILE A 327 -0.32 11.03 -47.12
N GLY A 328 0.27 10.71 -45.97
CA GLY A 328 1.35 9.75 -45.82
C GLY A 328 2.61 10.21 -46.54
N GLY A 329 2.98 9.48 -47.59
CA GLY A 329 4.13 9.79 -48.45
C GLY A 329 5.42 9.09 -48.02
N ASP A 330 5.33 8.17 -47.06
CA ASP A 330 6.41 7.31 -46.61
C ASP A 330 6.66 6.13 -47.55
N GLU A 331 7.85 5.55 -47.41
CA GLU A 331 8.27 4.25 -47.96
C GLU A 331 7.95 3.98 -49.46
N CYS A 332 7.79 5.01 -50.29
CA CYS A 332 7.40 4.86 -51.69
C CYS A 332 8.56 4.39 -52.59
N ARG A 333 8.58 3.10 -52.97
CA ARG A 333 9.61 2.53 -53.85
C ARG A 333 9.52 3.05 -55.29
N ARG A 334 10.69 3.23 -55.93
CA ARG A 334 10.81 3.73 -57.32
C ARG A 334 10.82 2.65 -58.39
N THR A 335 10.96 1.39 -58.01
CA THR A 335 11.19 0.25 -58.93
C THR A 335 10.22 0.21 -60.11
N ARG A 336 8.93 0.50 -59.87
CA ARG A 336 7.91 0.52 -60.94
C ARG A 336 7.99 1.78 -61.81
N TRP A 337 8.34 2.93 -61.26
CA TRP A 337 8.49 4.17 -62.05
C TRP A 337 9.73 4.12 -62.96
N GLU A 338 10.82 3.51 -62.50
CA GLU A 338 12.06 3.30 -63.26
C GLU A 338 11.89 2.41 -64.48
N THR A 339 10.83 1.60 -64.54
CA THR A 339 10.54 0.71 -65.67
C THR A 339 9.31 1.16 -66.47
N CYS A 340 8.42 1.97 -65.89
CA CYS A 340 7.22 2.46 -66.54
C CYS A 340 7.50 3.54 -67.60
N SER A 341 7.13 3.26 -68.86
CA SER A 341 7.26 4.22 -69.97
C SER A 341 6.48 5.53 -69.76
N ARG A 342 5.29 5.45 -69.14
CA ARG A 342 4.46 6.61 -68.81
C ARG A 342 5.13 7.51 -67.76
N CYS A 343 5.69 6.92 -66.70
CA CYS A 343 6.41 7.67 -65.66
C CYS A 343 7.69 8.30 -66.21
N LYS A 344 8.46 7.58 -67.03
CA LYS A 344 9.64 8.14 -67.72
C LYS A 344 9.29 9.31 -68.64
N ALA A 345 8.20 9.18 -69.40
CA ALA A 345 7.71 10.26 -70.26
C ALA A 345 7.30 11.49 -69.44
N LEU A 346 6.64 11.28 -68.29
CA LEU A 346 6.30 12.36 -67.37
C LEU A 346 7.54 13.04 -66.77
N ALA A 347 8.51 12.26 -66.29
CA ALA A 347 9.76 12.79 -65.72
C ALA A 347 10.51 13.66 -66.74
N LYS A 348 10.59 13.19 -68.00
CA LYS A 348 11.14 13.97 -69.11
C LYS A 348 10.35 15.26 -69.37
N ARG A 349 9.01 15.19 -69.36
CA ARG A 349 8.13 16.35 -69.57
C ARG A 349 8.27 17.41 -68.48
N LEU A 350 8.45 16.98 -67.23
CA LEU A 350 8.63 17.84 -66.06
C LEU A 350 10.08 18.28 -65.84
N ASN A 351 11.02 17.81 -66.68
CA ASN A 351 12.45 18.03 -66.52
C ASN A 351 12.96 17.68 -65.12
N THR A 352 12.59 16.49 -64.63
CA THR A 352 12.92 16.00 -63.28
C THR A 352 13.42 14.56 -63.32
N SER A 353 14.06 14.09 -62.24
CA SER A 353 14.45 12.69 -62.08
C SER A 353 13.23 11.80 -61.76
N ILE A 354 13.41 10.48 -61.75
CA ILE A 354 12.34 9.57 -61.29
C ILE A 354 11.96 9.86 -59.83
N ASP A 355 12.93 10.17 -58.96
CA ASP A 355 12.65 10.58 -57.58
C ASP A 355 11.83 11.87 -57.49
N GLY A 356 12.12 12.82 -58.36
CA GLY A 356 11.38 14.09 -58.40
C GLY A 356 9.92 13.96 -58.81
N LEU A 357 9.47 12.79 -59.28
CA LEU A 357 8.05 12.53 -59.50
C LEU A 357 7.24 12.50 -58.20
N GLN A 358 7.79 11.99 -57.09
CA GLN A 358 7.09 12.04 -55.80
C GLN A 358 6.93 13.50 -55.34
N VAL A 359 7.97 14.31 -55.50
CA VAL A 359 7.91 15.75 -55.16
C VAL A 359 6.80 16.45 -55.95
N HIS A 360 6.70 16.18 -57.25
CA HIS A 360 5.64 16.72 -58.10
C HIS A 360 4.24 16.27 -57.63
N PHE A 361 4.10 15.00 -57.28
CA PHE A 361 2.83 14.46 -56.75
C PHE A 361 2.45 15.13 -55.43
N THR A 362 3.39 15.23 -54.48
CA THR A 362 3.15 15.89 -53.19
C THR A 362 2.77 17.36 -53.37
N GLN A 363 3.38 18.08 -54.31
CA GLN A 363 2.98 19.46 -54.66
C GLN A 363 1.56 19.54 -55.22
N MET A 364 1.17 18.59 -56.07
CA MET A 364 -0.19 18.52 -56.61
C MET A 364 -1.21 18.31 -55.50
N VAL A 365 -0.95 17.36 -54.58
CA VAL A 365 -1.82 17.07 -53.44
C VAL A 365 -1.89 18.25 -52.46
N GLU A 366 -0.74 18.86 -52.14
CA GLU A 366 -0.67 20.07 -51.30
C GLU A 366 -1.55 21.18 -51.86
N LYS A 367 -1.44 21.45 -53.16
CA LYS A 367 -2.22 22.48 -53.82
C LYS A 367 -3.71 22.18 -53.77
N GLU A 368 -4.11 20.92 -53.93
CA GLU A 368 -5.53 20.52 -53.87
C GLU A 368 -6.10 20.73 -52.46
N ILE A 369 -5.39 20.29 -51.43
CA ILE A 369 -5.77 20.46 -50.02
C ILE A 369 -5.81 21.95 -49.64
N SER A 370 -4.79 22.72 -50.05
CA SER A 370 -4.71 24.16 -49.81
C SER A 370 -5.80 24.95 -50.53
N SER A 371 -6.26 24.49 -51.71
CA SER A 371 -7.37 25.14 -52.43
C SER A 371 -8.70 25.09 -51.66
N HIS A 372 -8.84 24.11 -50.77
CA HIS A 372 -9.97 23.94 -49.86
C HIS A 372 -9.76 24.63 -48.49
N GLY A 373 -8.71 25.44 -48.33
CA GLY A 373 -8.38 26.13 -47.09
C GLY A 373 -7.90 25.20 -45.97
N ARG A 374 -7.43 24.00 -46.32
CA ARG A 374 -6.87 23.00 -45.39
C ARG A 374 -5.35 23.00 -45.49
N ARG A 375 -4.69 22.33 -44.55
CA ARG A 375 -3.24 22.12 -44.54
C ARG A 375 -2.91 20.65 -44.71
N MET A 376 -1.88 20.38 -45.51
CA MET A 376 -1.36 19.04 -45.68
C MET A 376 -0.37 18.71 -44.55
N ILE A 377 -0.40 17.47 -44.06
CA ILE A 377 0.67 16.86 -43.26
C ILE A 377 1.13 15.55 -43.93
N GLY A 378 2.40 15.22 -43.84
CA GLY A 378 2.94 13.93 -44.28
C GLY A 378 4.18 13.53 -43.50
N TRP A 379 4.60 12.28 -43.67
CA TRP A 379 5.80 11.72 -43.04
C TRP A 379 7.08 12.40 -43.54
N ASP A 380 8.19 12.30 -42.80
CA ASP A 380 9.39 13.11 -43.06
C ASP A 380 10.04 12.94 -44.44
N GLU A 381 9.69 11.90 -45.18
CA GLU A 381 10.05 11.70 -46.59
C GLU A 381 9.45 12.75 -47.54
N ILE A 382 8.35 13.41 -47.17
CA ILE A 382 7.81 14.50 -47.98
C ILE A 382 8.70 15.74 -47.96
N LEU A 383 9.71 15.80 -47.09
CA LEU A 383 10.54 16.98 -46.91
C LEU A 383 11.29 17.36 -48.20
N ASN A 384 10.93 18.50 -48.78
CA ASN A 384 11.56 19.04 -49.96
C ASN A 384 11.43 20.57 -50.00
N ASP A 385 12.48 21.28 -50.43
CA ASP A 385 12.53 22.76 -50.48
C ASP A 385 11.47 23.40 -51.40
N SER A 386 10.81 22.61 -52.24
CA SER A 386 9.82 23.09 -53.22
C SER A 386 8.36 22.93 -52.79
N ILE A 387 8.08 22.42 -51.58
CA ILE A 387 6.72 22.31 -51.02
C ILE A 387 6.43 23.55 -50.17
N ASN A 388 5.22 24.09 -50.27
CA ASN A 388 4.79 25.23 -49.47
C ASN A 388 4.94 24.95 -47.96
N ASN A 389 5.59 25.87 -47.23
CA ASN A 389 5.81 25.72 -45.78
C ASN A 389 4.53 25.84 -44.92
N ASN A 390 3.38 26.11 -45.55
CA ASN A 390 2.07 25.90 -44.93
C ASN A 390 1.78 24.42 -44.62
N ALA A 391 2.46 23.48 -45.30
CA ALA A 391 2.43 22.06 -44.98
C ALA A 391 3.11 21.76 -43.63
N MET A 392 2.82 20.59 -43.09
CA MET A 392 3.35 20.10 -41.82
C MET A 392 4.12 18.79 -42.04
N VAL A 393 5.12 18.55 -41.20
CA VAL A 393 5.96 17.35 -41.31
C VAL A 393 5.86 16.52 -40.04
N MET A 394 5.64 15.21 -40.18
CA MET A 394 5.65 14.24 -39.08
C MET A 394 6.97 13.45 -39.08
N SER A 395 7.79 13.69 -38.05
CA SER A 395 9.18 13.16 -37.99
C SER A 395 9.23 11.83 -37.25
N TRP A 396 9.38 10.73 -37.98
CA TRP A 396 9.31 9.36 -37.45
C TRP A 396 10.67 8.65 -37.46
N HIS A 397 11.53 8.96 -38.44
CA HIS A 397 12.90 8.41 -38.52
C HIS A 397 13.83 8.88 -37.39
N GLY A 398 13.37 9.78 -36.53
CA GLY A 398 14.10 10.29 -35.38
C GLY A 398 13.95 11.80 -35.23
N ILE A 399 14.87 12.43 -34.49
CA ILE A 399 14.83 13.87 -34.19
C ILE A 399 15.42 14.72 -35.33
N ALA A 400 16.40 14.18 -36.07
CA ALA A 400 17.15 14.92 -37.07
C ALA A 400 16.30 15.42 -38.26
N PRO A 401 15.38 14.63 -38.85
CA PRO A 401 14.48 15.13 -39.90
C PRO A 401 13.59 16.27 -39.42
N GLY A 402 13.04 16.16 -38.20
CA GLY A 402 12.26 17.23 -37.57
C GLY A 402 13.04 18.52 -37.39
N ILE A 403 14.33 18.46 -37.02
CA ILE A 403 15.20 19.65 -36.98
C ILE A 403 15.35 20.27 -38.37
N ARG A 404 15.53 19.45 -39.42
CA ARG A 404 15.66 19.95 -40.80
C ARG A 404 14.36 20.63 -41.26
N ALA A 405 13.22 20.00 -41.04
CA ALA A 405 11.91 20.54 -41.37
C ALA A 405 11.64 21.86 -40.62
N ALA A 406 11.91 21.91 -39.32
CA ALA A 406 11.76 23.13 -38.52
C ALA A 406 12.69 24.26 -38.98
N LYS A 407 13.92 23.96 -39.40
CA LYS A 407 14.84 24.96 -40.00
C LYS A 407 14.35 25.48 -41.35
N ALA A 408 13.67 24.65 -42.11
CA ALA A 408 13.02 25.03 -43.37
C ALA A 408 11.67 25.76 -43.18
N GLY A 409 11.25 25.97 -41.92
CA GLY A 409 10.05 26.74 -41.56
C GLY A 409 8.76 25.94 -41.48
N TYR A 410 8.79 24.62 -41.66
CA TYR A 410 7.62 23.77 -41.51
C TYR A 410 7.24 23.62 -40.03
N ASN A 411 5.96 23.48 -39.74
CA ASN A 411 5.52 22.99 -38.43
C ASN A 411 5.73 21.47 -38.36
N VAL A 412 6.24 21.01 -37.22
CA VAL A 412 6.69 19.64 -37.02
C VAL A 412 5.93 18.99 -35.88
N VAL A 413 5.44 17.78 -36.12
CA VAL A 413 4.97 16.84 -35.10
C VAL A 413 6.02 15.75 -34.93
N MET A 414 6.47 15.54 -33.70
CA MET A 414 7.50 14.54 -33.40
C MET A 414 6.86 13.18 -33.07
N THR A 415 7.24 12.13 -33.80
CA THR A 415 6.81 10.73 -33.61
C THR A 415 8.00 9.74 -33.64
N PRO A 416 9.14 10.03 -32.98
CA PRO A 416 10.36 9.22 -33.14
C PRO A 416 10.19 7.78 -32.62
N LYS A 417 10.55 6.79 -33.46
CA LYS A 417 10.47 5.34 -33.14
C LYS A 417 10.88 4.94 -31.72
N PRO A 418 12.03 5.39 -31.16
CA PRO A 418 12.51 4.93 -29.84
C PRO A 418 11.57 5.27 -28.67
N TYR A 419 10.60 6.16 -28.87
CA TYR A 419 9.72 6.67 -27.82
C TYR A 419 8.23 6.56 -28.16
N ALA A 420 7.88 6.54 -29.44
CA ALA A 420 6.53 6.82 -29.91
C ALA A 420 5.89 5.69 -30.74
N TYR A 421 6.57 4.57 -30.97
CA TYR A 421 6.02 3.43 -31.72
C TYR A 421 5.54 2.35 -30.75
N PHE A 422 4.23 2.29 -30.53
CA PHE A 422 3.62 1.44 -29.51
C PHE A 422 3.28 0.05 -30.02
N ASP A 423 3.47 -0.21 -31.31
CA ASP A 423 3.51 -1.54 -31.93
C ASP A 423 4.77 -2.34 -31.54
N TYR A 424 5.77 -1.70 -30.91
CA TYR A 424 6.99 -2.34 -30.43
C TYR A 424 6.79 -3.01 -29.07
N TYR A 425 7.59 -4.03 -28.78
CA TYR A 425 7.59 -4.70 -27.48
C TYR A 425 7.81 -3.72 -26.32
N GLN A 426 7.14 -3.97 -25.20
CA GLN A 426 7.25 -3.18 -23.97
C GLN A 426 8.02 -3.89 -22.84
N SER A 427 8.42 -5.14 -23.06
CA SER A 427 9.33 -5.91 -22.22
C SER A 427 10.42 -6.58 -23.06
N ASP A 428 11.61 -6.70 -22.49
CA ASP A 428 12.74 -7.46 -23.05
C ASP A 428 12.52 -8.98 -23.03
N LYS A 429 11.56 -9.47 -22.21
CA LYS A 429 11.11 -10.87 -22.17
C LYS A 429 10.07 -11.16 -23.27
N THR A 430 10.47 -10.92 -24.51
CA THR A 430 9.58 -10.97 -25.69
C THR A 430 8.84 -12.30 -25.87
N PHE A 431 9.39 -13.43 -25.39
CA PHE A 431 8.72 -14.74 -25.43
C PHE A 431 7.45 -14.83 -24.57
N THR A 432 7.29 -13.93 -23.60
CA THR A 432 6.11 -13.83 -22.73
C THR A 432 5.12 -12.74 -23.18
N GLU A 433 5.49 -11.95 -24.18
CA GLU A 433 4.67 -10.89 -24.73
C GLU A 433 3.79 -11.41 -25.88
N PRO A 434 2.62 -10.80 -26.12
CA PRO A 434 1.93 -10.93 -27.38
C PRO A 434 2.84 -10.63 -28.57
N LEU A 435 2.59 -11.25 -29.72
CA LEU A 435 3.38 -11.02 -30.93
C LEU A 435 3.33 -9.53 -31.31
N ALA A 436 4.52 -8.93 -31.45
CA ALA A 436 4.71 -7.56 -31.88
C ALA A 436 5.67 -7.52 -33.07
N ILE A 437 5.76 -6.39 -33.77
CA ILE A 437 6.62 -6.27 -34.95
C ILE A 437 8.11 -6.44 -34.63
N GLY A 438 8.50 -6.14 -33.39
CA GLY A 438 9.88 -6.13 -32.92
C GLY A 438 10.13 -4.93 -32.01
N GLY A 439 11.36 -4.43 -32.02
CA GLY A 439 11.76 -3.24 -31.26
C GLY A 439 11.63 -3.39 -29.74
N TYR A 440 11.92 -2.32 -29.01
CA TYR A 440 11.78 -2.27 -27.56
C TYR A 440 11.53 -0.82 -27.11
N VAL A 441 10.31 -0.53 -26.67
CA VAL A 441 9.87 0.79 -26.20
C VAL A 441 9.19 0.61 -24.83
N PRO A 442 9.98 0.43 -23.76
CA PRO A 442 9.46 0.27 -22.39
C PRO A 442 8.92 1.59 -21.82
N LEU A 443 8.11 1.48 -20.77
CA LEU A 443 7.41 2.63 -20.17
C LEU A 443 8.37 3.74 -19.69
N ASP A 444 9.51 3.39 -19.12
CA ASP A 444 10.53 4.33 -18.66
C ASP A 444 11.17 5.12 -19.80
N SER A 445 11.42 4.48 -20.96
CA SER A 445 11.89 5.15 -22.18
C SER A 445 10.89 6.19 -22.66
N VAL A 446 9.60 5.82 -22.76
CA VAL A 446 8.53 6.74 -23.15
C VAL A 446 8.44 7.90 -22.16
N TYR A 447 8.49 7.61 -20.86
CA TYR A 447 8.46 8.65 -19.83
C TYR A 447 9.70 9.54 -19.90
N ALA A 448 10.88 9.03 -20.22
CA ALA A 448 12.10 9.84 -20.31
C ALA A 448 12.08 10.84 -21.49
N TYR A 449 11.30 10.58 -22.54
CA TYR A 449 11.32 11.36 -23.79
C TYR A 449 11.05 12.86 -23.61
N ASN A 450 12.05 13.71 -23.82
CA ASN A 450 11.91 15.17 -23.82
C ASN A 450 11.88 15.69 -25.28
N PRO A 451 10.75 16.17 -25.79
CA PRO A 451 10.60 16.53 -27.21
C PRO A 451 11.41 17.75 -27.65
N LEU A 452 11.90 18.58 -26.72
CA LEU A 452 12.71 19.78 -27.01
C LEU A 452 14.20 19.55 -26.75
N MET A 453 14.59 18.37 -26.25
CA MET A 453 15.99 18.03 -26.03
C MET A 453 16.74 17.95 -27.37
N GLY A 454 17.88 18.64 -27.45
CA GLY A 454 18.67 18.71 -28.70
C GLY A 454 18.09 19.64 -29.77
N ILE A 455 16.92 20.25 -29.56
CA ILE A 455 16.32 21.23 -30.49
C ILE A 455 16.87 22.64 -30.19
N PRO A 456 17.51 23.32 -31.17
CA PRO A 456 17.95 24.71 -31.03
C PRO A 456 16.82 25.67 -30.66
N SER A 457 17.07 26.60 -29.74
CA SER A 457 16.03 27.49 -29.19
C SER A 457 15.30 28.31 -30.25
N ASN A 458 15.99 28.74 -31.30
CA ASN A 458 15.43 29.57 -32.37
C ASN A 458 14.42 28.85 -33.28
N ILE A 459 14.34 27.52 -33.24
CA ILE A 459 13.39 26.74 -34.05
C ILE A 459 12.35 25.97 -33.22
N ARG A 460 12.38 26.07 -31.88
CA ARG A 460 11.47 25.31 -31.00
C ARG A 460 9.99 25.64 -31.23
N SER A 461 9.67 26.85 -31.65
CA SER A 461 8.29 27.27 -31.96
C SER A 461 7.68 26.51 -33.14
N HIS A 462 8.50 25.92 -34.01
CA HIS A 462 8.04 25.06 -35.10
C HIS A 462 7.72 23.63 -34.62
N ILE A 463 8.17 23.23 -33.43
CA ILE A 463 7.79 21.95 -32.83
C ILE A 463 6.45 22.14 -32.15
N ILE A 464 5.37 21.85 -32.87
CA ILE A 464 4.01 22.14 -32.40
C ILE A 464 3.43 21.03 -31.53
N GLY A 465 4.05 19.85 -31.51
CA GLY A 465 3.66 18.77 -30.63
C GLY A 465 4.25 17.39 -30.90
N VAL A 466 3.64 16.40 -30.24
CA VAL A 466 4.12 15.03 -30.14
C VAL A 466 2.98 14.06 -30.38
N GLN A 467 3.27 12.94 -31.03
CA GLN A 467 2.32 11.85 -31.20
C GLN A 467 2.96 10.48 -30.98
N ALA A 468 2.17 9.54 -30.46
CA ALA A 468 2.47 8.11 -30.50
C ALA A 468 1.71 7.44 -31.64
N ASN A 469 2.27 6.40 -32.23
CA ASN A 469 1.69 5.65 -33.34
C ASN A 469 1.47 4.20 -32.91
N LEU A 470 0.29 3.66 -33.23
CA LEU A 470 0.00 2.23 -33.13
C LEU A 470 -0.26 1.66 -34.52
N TRP A 471 0.76 1.05 -35.10
CA TRP A 471 0.66 0.22 -36.30
C TRP A 471 0.11 -1.16 -35.94
N THR A 472 -0.68 -1.78 -36.83
CA THR A 472 -1.53 -2.92 -36.44
C THR A 472 -1.30 -4.20 -37.21
N GLU A 473 -0.12 -4.42 -37.82
CA GLU A 473 0.24 -5.68 -38.49
C GLU A 473 0.03 -6.91 -37.60
N TYR A 474 0.39 -6.81 -36.32
CA TYR A 474 0.28 -7.90 -35.34
C TYR A 474 -0.81 -7.67 -34.27
N ILE A 475 -1.61 -6.62 -34.44
CA ILE A 475 -2.60 -6.17 -33.45
C ILE A 475 -4.00 -6.31 -34.04
N ALA A 476 -4.53 -7.53 -34.01
CA ALA A 476 -5.78 -7.86 -34.70
C ALA A 476 -7.07 -7.56 -33.92
N CYS A 477 -7.00 -7.21 -32.63
CA CYS A 477 -8.18 -7.04 -31.79
C CYS A 477 -8.07 -5.89 -30.75
N PRO A 478 -9.22 -5.36 -30.28
CA PRO A 478 -9.28 -4.29 -29.28
C PRO A 478 -8.43 -4.49 -28.02
N SER A 479 -8.50 -5.67 -27.38
CA SER A 479 -7.76 -5.92 -26.14
C SER A 479 -6.25 -5.95 -26.35
N HIS A 480 -5.77 -6.40 -27.51
CA HIS A 480 -4.35 -6.34 -27.85
C HIS A 480 -3.92 -4.88 -28.10
N ALA A 481 -4.74 -4.09 -28.80
CA ALA A 481 -4.46 -2.67 -28.98
C ALA A 481 -4.40 -1.95 -27.62
N GLU A 482 -5.38 -2.14 -26.74
CA GLU A 482 -5.38 -1.58 -25.38
C GLU A 482 -4.10 -1.96 -24.60
N TYR A 483 -3.72 -3.23 -24.63
CA TYR A 483 -2.50 -3.74 -23.99
C TYR A 483 -1.21 -3.08 -24.52
N MET A 484 -1.12 -2.85 -25.82
CA MET A 484 0.04 -2.21 -26.44
C MET A 484 0.08 -0.70 -26.14
N MET A 485 -1.08 -0.06 -26.01
CA MET A 485 -1.16 1.37 -25.76
C MET A 485 -0.96 1.72 -24.27
N MET A 486 -1.55 0.97 -23.35
CA MET A 486 -1.58 1.31 -21.93
C MET A 486 -0.62 0.41 -21.12
N PRO A 487 0.21 0.97 -20.22
CA PRO A 487 0.18 2.35 -19.71
C PRO A 487 1.10 3.35 -20.44
N ARG A 488 1.72 2.99 -21.57
CA ARG A 488 2.62 3.90 -22.31
C ARG A 488 1.93 5.19 -22.77
N MET A 489 0.62 5.15 -23.02
CA MET A 489 -0.24 6.30 -23.29
C MET A 489 -0.21 7.34 -22.15
N ALA A 490 -0.11 6.90 -20.89
CA ALA A 490 0.04 7.80 -19.75
C ALA A 490 1.41 8.49 -19.75
N ALA A 491 2.48 7.77 -20.11
CA ALA A 491 3.82 8.34 -20.19
C ALA A 491 3.97 9.34 -21.35
N ILE A 492 3.45 9.04 -22.55
CA ILE A 492 3.54 9.99 -23.66
C ILE A 492 2.66 11.23 -23.42
N SER A 493 1.56 11.10 -22.68
CA SER A 493 0.73 12.25 -22.28
C SER A 493 1.50 13.25 -21.41
N GLU A 494 2.47 12.80 -20.60
CA GLU A 494 3.36 13.70 -19.86
C GLU A 494 4.29 14.48 -20.80
N ALA A 495 4.86 13.82 -21.81
CA ALA A 495 5.71 14.49 -22.80
C ALA A 495 4.93 15.51 -23.65
N GLN A 496 3.62 15.28 -23.83
CA GLN A 496 2.69 16.16 -24.55
C GLN A 496 2.19 17.34 -23.71
N TRP A 497 1.95 17.14 -22.41
CA TRP A 497 1.29 18.11 -21.54
C TRP A 497 2.25 18.86 -20.62
N VAL A 498 3.19 18.17 -19.97
CA VAL A 498 4.04 18.75 -18.93
C VAL A 498 5.12 19.63 -19.54
N ASN A 499 5.38 20.77 -18.91
CA ASN A 499 6.44 21.69 -19.33
C ASN A 499 7.78 20.96 -19.47
N SER A 500 8.36 20.98 -20.67
CA SER A 500 9.59 20.22 -20.99
C SER A 500 10.83 20.71 -20.24
N ALA A 501 10.77 21.86 -19.56
CA ALA A 501 11.82 22.35 -18.68
C ALA A 501 11.81 21.71 -17.27
N LYS A 502 10.71 21.05 -16.88
CA LYS A 502 10.62 20.38 -15.57
C LYS A 502 11.47 19.12 -15.56
N LYS A 503 12.11 18.89 -14.41
CA LYS A 503 12.83 17.65 -14.15
C LYS A 503 11.82 16.51 -14.06
N LYS A 504 12.04 15.46 -14.85
CA LYS A 504 11.24 14.24 -14.82
C LYS A 504 11.58 13.40 -13.60
N ASP A 505 10.55 12.75 -13.06
CA ASP A 505 10.64 11.88 -11.89
C ASP A 505 9.82 10.61 -12.14
N TYR A 506 10.53 9.53 -12.48
CA TYR A 506 9.88 8.28 -12.86
C TYR A 506 9.25 7.58 -11.66
N CYS A 507 9.80 7.76 -10.46
CA CYS A 507 9.23 7.18 -9.23
C CYS A 507 7.91 7.85 -8.89
N ASP A 508 7.86 9.18 -8.92
CA ASP A 508 6.61 9.94 -8.79
C ASP A 508 5.59 9.53 -9.85
N PHE A 509 5.99 9.49 -11.12
CA PHE A 509 5.12 9.07 -12.21
C PHE A 509 4.52 7.68 -11.98
N LYS A 510 5.30 6.69 -11.53
CA LYS A 510 4.78 5.35 -11.19
C LYS A 510 3.74 5.40 -10.08
N MET A 511 3.94 6.23 -9.05
CA MET A 511 2.95 6.37 -7.96
C MET A 511 1.63 6.94 -8.47
N ARG A 512 1.68 7.97 -9.34
CA ARG A 512 0.49 8.54 -9.98
C ARG A 512 -0.17 7.57 -10.94
N LEU A 513 0.63 6.80 -11.68
CA LEU A 513 0.16 5.75 -12.58
C LEU A 513 -0.61 4.66 -11.83
N LEU A 514 -0.16 4.23 -10.64
CA LEU A 514 -0.89 3.27 -9.81
C LEU A 514 -2.29 3.75 -9.40
N HIS A 515 -2.47 5.06 -9.21
CA HIS A 515 -3.79 5.63 -8.98
C HIS A 515 -4.63 5.60 -10.28
N LEU A 516 -4.04 6.00 -11.40
CA LEU A 516 -4.70 5.99 -12.71
C LEU A 516 -5.13 4.58 -13.15
N THR A 517 -4.34 3.53 -12.87
CA THR A 517 -4.70 2.16 -13.25
C THR A 517 -5.93 1.63 -12.50
N LYS A 518 -6.27 2.18 -11.32
CA LYS A 518 -7.57 1.88 -10.68
C LYS A 518 -8.74 2.41 -11.48
N LEU A 519 -8.56 3.52 -12.19
CA LEU A 519 -9.56 4.02 -13.11
C LEU A 519 -9.60 3.16 -14.38
N TYR A 520 -8.46 2.64 -14.88
CA TYR A 520 -8.45 1.66 -15.97
C TYR A 520 -9.24 0.40 -15.59
N ASP A 521 -8.98 -0.16 -14.40
CA ASP A 521 -9.70 -1.32 -13.87
C ASP A 521 -11.22 -1.05 -13.81
N ARG A 522 -11.63 0.15 -13.37
CA ARG A 522 -13.03 0.59 -13.29
C ARG A 522 -13.68 0.73 -14.66
N LEU A 523 -12.93 1.15 -15.66
CA LEU A 523 -13.39 1.34 -17.04
C LEU A 523 -13.30 0.05 -17.88
N GLY A 524 -12.66 -1.00 -17.34
CA GLY A 524 -12.52 -2.29 -18.01
C GLY A 524 -11.46 -2.30 -19.11
N TYR A 525 -10.49 -1.39 -19.06
CA TYR A 525 -9.40 -1.33 -20.03
C TYR A 525 -8.33 -2.38 -19.76
N VAL A 526 -7.86 -3.05 -20.80
CA VAL A 526 -6.72 -3.99 -20.72
C VAL A 526 -5.42 -3.20 -20.80
N TYR A 527 -4.48 -3.43 -19.88
CA TYR A 527 -3.18 -2.74 -19.89
C TYR A 527 -2.06 -3.67 -19.45
N ALA A 528 -0.84 -3.28 -19.77
CA ALA A 528 0.36 -4.03 -19.44
C ALA A 528 0.85 -3.73 -18.01
N HIS A 529 1.27 -4.76 -17.28
CA HIS A 529 1.64 -4.66 -15.85
C HIS A 529 3.16 -4.64 -15.60
N HIS A 530 4.00 -4.42 -16.61
CA HIS A 530 5.47 -4.46 -16.45
C HIS A 530 6.00 -3.36 -15.52
N PHE A 531 5.33 -2.21 -15.45
CA PHE A 531 5.72 -1.14 -14.53
C PHE A 531 5.51 -1.50 -13.05
N GLU A 532 4.63 -2.48 -12.76
CA GLU A 532 4.47 -3.04 -11.43
C GLU A 532 5.60 -4.02 -11.08
N LYS A 533 6.29 -4.53 -12.10
CA LYS A 533 7.41 -5.47 -12.03
C LYS A 533 8.75 -4.74 -11.81
N ASP A 534 8.90 -3.50 -12.29
CA ASP A 534 10.07 -2.62 -12.08
C ASP A 534 10.12 -1.92 -10.71
N ASP A 535 9.50 -2.52 -9.70
CA ASP A 535 9.87 -2.25 -8.31
C ASP A 535 11.06 -3.18 -8.01
N PRO A 536 12.30 -2.67 -7.88
CA PRO A 536 13.48 -3.51 -7.67
C PRO A 536 13.46 -4.29 -6.34
N ILE A 537 12.42 -4.08 -5.54
CA ILE A 537 12.11 -4.77 -4.28
C ILE A 537 10.92 -5.74 -4.49
N LEU A 538 10.71 -6.29 -5.69
CA LEU A 538 9.78 -7.39 -5.92
C LEU A 538 10.50 -8.57 -6.55
N SER A 539 10.69 -9.64 -5.78
CA SER A 539 11.09 -10.93 -6.35
C SER A 539 9.95 -11.48 -7.21
N GLN A 540 10.02 -11.27 -8.52
CA GLN A 540 9.06 -11.82 -9.49
C GLN A 540 9.09 -13.36 -9.57
N ASP A 541 10.07 -14.00 -8.90
CA ASP A 541 10.33 -15.43 -8.90
C ASP A 541 10.35 -16.03 -7.48
N LEU A 542 9.47 -15.55 -6.58
CA LEU A 542 9.42 -16.03 -5.19
C LEU A 542 9.06 -17.53 -5.09
N PHE A 543 8.18 -17.98 -5.97
CA PHE A 543 7.57 -19.30 -5.92
C PHE A 543 7.96 -20.15 -7.12
N GLU A 544 8.34 -21.39 -6.87
CA GLU A 544 8.41 -22.43 -7.90
C GLU A 544 7.18 -23.34 -7.75
N PRO A 545 6.37 -23.50 -8.81
CA PRO A 545 5.35 -24.54 -8.81
C PRO A 545 6.09 -25.88 -8.73
N SER A 546 5.98 -26.56 -7.58
CA SER A 546 6.51 -27.91 -7.41
C SER A 546 5.45 -28.94 -7.83
N HIS A 547 5.90 -30.10 -8.29
CA HIS A 547 5.03 -31.17 -8.80
C HIS A 547 3.93 -31.59 -7.81
N LYS A 548 2.78 -32.01 -8.34
CA LYS A 548 1.74 -32.74 -7.58
C LYS A 548 2.39 -33.98 -6.93
N PHE A 549 2.56 -33.98 -5.61
CA PHE A 549 2.81 -35.20 -4.85
C PHE A 549 1.46 -35.71 -4.32
N GLY A 550 0.90 -36.70 -5.01
CA GLY A 550 -0.43 -37.25 -4.69
C GLY A 550 -1.60 -36.41 -5.24
N ASN A 551 -2.82 -36.91 -5.03
CA ASN A 551 -3.99 -36.42 -5.79
C ASN A 551 -4.59 -35.09 -5.29
N ASP A 552 -4.37 -34.64 -4.04
CA ASP A 552 -5.27 -33.66 -3.41
C ASP A 552 -4.63 -32.40 -2.74
N THR A 553 -3.31 -32.18 -2.75
CA THR A 553 -2.68 -30.98 -2.13
C THR A 553 -1.65 -30.33 -3.06
N LEU A 554 -1.67 -29.00 -3.14
CA LEU A 554 -0.74 -28.21 -3.94
C LEU A 554 0.46 -27.78 -3.09
N TYR A 555 1.67 -28.16 -3.52
CA TYR A 555 2.91 -27.73 -2.87
C TYR A 555 3.57 -26.62 -3.70
N VAL A 556 3.87 -25.51 -3.05
CA VAL A 556 4.52 -24.34 -3.63
C VAL A 556 5.84 -24.11 -2.90
N LYS A 557 6.96 -24.29 -3.60
CA LYS A 557 8.28 -24.08 -3.03
C LYS A 557 8.58 -22.59 -3.02
N VAL A 558 8.99 -22.05 -1.88
CA VAL A 558 9.62 -20.72 -1.80
C VAL A 558 11.09 -20.89 -2.11
N LYS A 559 11.59 -20.22 -3.16
CA LYS A 559 12.99 -20.39 -3.58
C LYS A 559 13.97 -20.09 -2.44
N PRO A 560 15.15 -20.72 -2.40
CA PRO A 560 16.25 -20.25 -1.56
C PRO A 560 16.67 -18.81 -1.92
N GLY A 561 17.23 -18.07 -0.97
CA GLY A 561 17.62 -16.66 -1.06
C GLY A 561 16.79 -15.70 -0.21
N ILE A 562 17.26 -14.44 -0.20
CA ILE A 562 16.54 -13.31 0.40
C ILE A 562 15.70 -12.61 -0.66
N HIS A 563 14.39 -12.80 -0.58
CA HIS A 563 13.38 -12.26 -1.48
C HIS A 563 12.84 -10.96 -0.93
N ARG A 564 13.30 -9.84 -1.50
CA ARG A 564 12.84 -8.52 -1.07
C ARG A 564 11.45 -8.23 -1.61
N ILE A 565 10.59 -7.72 -0.71
CA ILE A 565 9.24 -7.28 -0.99
C ILE A 565 9.02 -5.87 -0.48
N SER A 566 8.18 -5.15 -1.21
CA SER A 566 7.89 -3.75 -0.97
C SER A 566 6.42 -3.50 -0.64
N ARG A 567 5.59 -4.49 -0.95
CA ARG A 567 4.16 -4.57 -0.74
C ARG A 567 3.86 -5.96 -0.17
N PRO A 568 2.81 -6.13 0.65
CA PRO A 568 2.45 -7.44 1.16
C PRO A 568 2.06 -8.40 0.05
N ILE A 569 2.43 -9.66 0.21
CA ILE A 569 1.86 -10.77 -0.54
C ILE A 569 0.41 -10.88 -0.12
N THR A 570 -0.51 -10.79 -1.08
CA THR A 570 -1.96 -10.82 -0.80
C THR A 570 -2.57 -12.09 -1.40
N LEU A 571 -3.13 -12.94 -0.55
CA LEU A 571 -3.87 -14.14 -0.97
C LEU A 571 -5.37 -13.87 -0.84
N LYS A 572 -6.07 -13.93 -1.97
CA LYS A 572 -7.51 -13.71 -2.08
C LYS A 572 -8.14 -14.80 -2.96
N GLY A 573 -9.34 -15.23 -2.58
CA GLY A 573 -10.13 -16.19 -3.35
C GLY A 573 -10.09 -17.61 -2.79
N LYS A 574 -10.89 -18.50 -3.39
CA LYS A 574 -11.02 -19.90 -2.95
C LYS A 574 -10.05 -20.78 -3.73
N TYR A 575 -9.20 -21.51 -3.01
CA TYR A 575 -8.40 -22.59 -3.57
C TYR A 575 -9.25 -23.85 -3.68
N THR A 576 -9.09 -24.61 -4.77
CA THR A 576 -9.83 -25.87 -4.99
C THR A 576 -9.23 -27.05 -4.21
N HIS A 577 -8.01 -26.89 -3.72
CA HIS A 577 -7.24 -27.88 -2.96
C HIS A 577 -6.44 -27.15 -1.86
N PRO A 578 -6.12 -27.80 -0.74
CA PRO A 578 -5.17 -27.27 0.25
C PRO A 578 -3.84 -26.89 -0.40
N VAL A 579 -3.21 -25.83 0.10
CA VAL A 579 -1.94 -25.28 -0.43
C VAL A 579 -0.88 -25.23 0.66
N VAL A 580 0.32 -25.73 0.36
CA VAL A 580 1.47 -25.68 1.27
C VAL A 580 2.59 -24.86 0.62
N PHE A 581 2.86 -23.69 1.16
CA PHE A 581 4.05 -22.89 0.87
C PHE A 581 5.19 -23.36 1.78
N TYR A 582 6.31 -23.80 1.22
CA TYR A 582 7.42 -24.34 2.02
C TYR A 582 8.80 -23.86 1.56
N GLY A 583 9.72 -23.68 2.52
CA GLY A 583 11.14 -23.43 2.30
C GLY A 583 12.04 -24.62 2.61
N GLU A 584 13.21 -24.70 1.97
CA GLU A 584 14.27 -25.70 2.25
C GLU A 584 15.09 -25.27 3.49
N GLY A 585 14.51 -25.45 4.68
CA GLY A 585 15.14 -25.05 5.94
C GLY A 585 14.96 -23.57 6.30
N LYS A 586 15.19 -23.23 7.58
CA LYS A 586 14.75 -21.95 8.17
C LYS A 586 15.48 -20.70 7.66
N THR A 587 16.70 -20.83 7.14
CA THR A 587 17.55 -19.69 6.75
C THR A 587 17.69 -19.51 5.25
N GLU A 588 17.19 -20.45 4.44
CA GLU A 588 17.33 -20.37 2.99
C GLU A 588 16.19 -19.61 2.34
N SER A 589 14.95 -19.66 2.83
CA SER A 589 13.80 -18.97 2.20
C SER A 589 13.35 -17.76 3.01
N VAL A 590 13.89 -16.58 2.71
CA VAL A 590 13.61 -15.34 3.46
C VAL A 590 12.75 -14.39 2.64
N ILE A 591 11.59 -13.98 3.17
CA ILE A 591 10.79 -12.87 2.66
C ILE A 591 11.18 -11.61 3.46
N CYS A 592 11.75 -10.63 2.78
CA CYS A 592 12.43 -9.49 3.39
C CYS A 592 11.73 -8.18 3.02
N GLY A 593 11.19 -7.46 3.99
CA GLY A 593 10.42 -6.22 3.77
C GLY A 593 11.26 -4.94 3.79
N SER A 594 12.58 -5.04 3.67
CA SER A 594 13.52 -3.92 3.77
C SER A 594 14.24 -3.59 2.46
N LEU A 595 14.75 -2.37 2.43
CA LEU A 595 15.75 -1.91 1.49
C LEU A 595 17.12 -1.89 2.19
N ARG A 596 18.11 -2.50 1.54
CA ARG A 596 19.50 -2.42 1.97
C ARG A 596 20.08 -1.06 1.61
N ILE A 597 20.69 -0.39 2.57
CA ILE A 597 21.26 0.96 2.43
C ILE A 597 22.79 0.88 2.45
N GLY A 598 23.42 1.46 1.42
CA GLY A 598 24.87 1.58 1.31
C GLY A 598 25.33 3.04 1.25
N GLY A 599 26.54 3.28 0.74
CA GLY A 599 27.06 4.63 0.51
C GLY A 599 27.46 5.40 1.77
N TRP A 600 27.70 4.67 2.87
CA TRP A 600 28.12 5.25 4.14
C TRP A 600 29.46 5.96 4.04
N ARG A 601 29.53 7.16 4.63
CA ARG A 601 30.74 7.98 4.70
C ARG A 601 30.96 8.43 6.13
N SER A 602 32.21 8.35 6.58
CA SER A 602 32.59 8.88 7.88
C SER A 602 32.47 10.41 7.88
N VAL A 603 31.91 10.96 8.96
CA VAL A 603 31.82 12.40 9.21
C VAL A 603 33.07 12.87 9.97
N ASP A 604 33.43 12.16 11.04
CA ASP A 604 34.50 12.51 11.98
C ASP A 604 35.21 11.29 12.59
N GLY A 605 35.11 10.12 11.95
CA GLY A 605 35.66 8.85 12.45
C GLY A 605 34.71 8.06 13.37
N PHE A 606 33.78 8.74 14.04
CA PHE A 606 32.84 8.12 14.98
C PHE A 606 31.41 8.10 14.44
N ILE A 607 30.98 9.17 13.78
CA ILE A 607 29.67 9.27 13.16
C ILE A 607 29.80 8.94 11.67
N TRP A 608 28.90 8.10 11.18
CA TRP A 608 28.75 7.77 9.77
C TRP A 608 27.44 8.32 9.23
N LYS A 609 27.43 8.69 7.96
CA LYS A 609 26.22 9.17 7.29
C LYS A 609 26.02 8.58 5.90
N THR A 610 24.77 8.50 5.49
CA THR A 610 24.37 8.17 4.12
C THR A 610 23.05 8.89 3.79
N THR A 611 22.65 8.90 2.52
CA THR A 611 21.36 9.43 2.11
C THR A 611 20.43 8.26 1.79
N ILE A 612 19.23 8.28 2.36
CA ILE A 612 18.20 7.30 2.01
C ILE A 612 17.78 7.56 0.56
N PRO A 613 17.95 6.57 -0.35
CA PRO A 613 17.55 6.73 -1.74
C PRO A 613 16.03 6.87 -1.82
N GLU A 614 15.53 7.54 -2.85
CA GLU A 614 14.10 7.85 -3.00
C GLU A 614 13.18 6.62 -2.86
N MET A 615 13.63 5.47 -3.36
CA MET A 615 12.93 4.19 -3.23
C MET A 615 12.75 3.72 -1.78
N GLY A 616 13.66 4.07 -0.88
CA GLY A 616 13.56 3.81 0.56
C GLY A 616 12.69 4.81 1.30
N ARG A 617 12.38 5.96 0.67
CA ARG A 617 11.56 7.03 1.25
C ARG A 617 10.08 6.68 1.16
N ARG A 618 9.58 6.26 -0.01
CA ARG A 618 8.15 6.03 -0.30
C ARG A 618 7.21 7.12 0.27
N GLY A 619 7.70 8.37 0.32
CA GLY A 619 6.99 9.51 0.91
C GLY A 619 6.76 9.46 2.44
N LYS A 620 7.39 8.54 3.20
CA LYS A 620 7.21 8.39 4.66
C LYS A 620 8.54 8.11 5.38
N GLN A 621 8.80 8.82 6.49
CA GLN A 621 10.04 8.63 7.25
C GLN A 621 10.11 7.22 7.88
N PRO A 622 11.27 6.53 7.80
CA PRO A 622 11.46 5.26 8.51
C PRO A 622 11.54 5.49 10.02
N GLU A 623 11.04 4.51 10.77
CA GLU A 623 11.07 4.49 12.24
C GLU A 623 12.04 3.45 12.79
N GLN A 624 12.63 2.62 11.92
CA GLN A 624 13.55 1.55 12.28
C GLN A 624 14.77 1.55 11.36
N LEU A 625 15.92 1.24 11.94
CA LEU A 625 17.16 0.89 11.26
C LEU A 625 17.69 -0.39 11.89
N PHE A 626 18.19 -1.30 11.05
CA PHE A 626 18.88 -2.50 11.51
C PHE A 626 20.29 -2.51 10.93
N VAL A 627 21.27 -2.81 11.79
CA VAL A 627 22.69 -2.92 11.40
C VAL A 627 23.16 -4.31 11.81
N ASN A 628 23.62 -5.09 10.84
CA ASN A 628 24.04 -6.49 11.02
C ASN A 628 22.97 -7.37 11.69
N GLY A 629 21.70 -7.16 11.34
CA GLY A 629 20.56 -7.88 11.92
C GLY A 629 20.18 -7.45 13.34
N VAL A 630 20.77 -6.37 13.87
CA VAL A 630 20.45 -5.84 15.21
C VAL A 630 19.78 -4.48 15.09
N ARG A 631 18.60 -4.33 15.69
CA ARG A 631 17.87 -3.05 15.76
C ARG A 631 18.75 -1.95 16.37
N ALA A 632 18.97 -0.89 15.61
CA ALA A 632 19.64 0.33 16.07
C ALA A 632 18.69 1.17 16.93
N ILE A 633 19.23 1.86 17.93
CA ILE A 633 18.48 2.69 18.85
C ILE A 633 18.27 4.05 18.18
N ARG A 634 17.02 4.52 18.08
CA ARG A 634 16.81 5.90 17.61
C ARG A 634 17.34 6.84 18.69
N ALA A 635 18.24 7.73 18.33
CA ALA A 635 18.88 8.70 19.22
C ALA A 635 17.83 9.42 20.07
N ARG A 636 17.97 9.37 21.40
CA ARG A 636 16.96 9.86 22.35
C ARG A 636 17.58 10.44 23.62
N MET A 637 16.86 11.32 24.32
CA MET A 637 17.24 11.78 25.67
C MET A 637 16.09 11.58 26.66
N PRO A 638 16.39 11.08 27.88
CA PRO A 638 17.66 10.44 28.24
C PRO A 638 17.89 9.14 27.46
N ASN A 639 19.15 8.78 27.21
CA ASN A 639 19.52 7.52 26.54
C ASN A 639 18.94 6.31 27.29
N VAL A 640 18.93 6.39 28.63
CA VAL A 640 18.36 5.41 29.54
C VAL A 640 17.46 6.11 30.55
N GLY A 641 16.27 5.55 30.81
CA GLY A 641 15.29 6.12 31.75
C GLY A 641 14.34 7.12 31.10
N THR A 642 13.71 7.97 31.90
CA THR A 642 12.70 8.95 31.48
C THR A 642 12.75 10.19 32.37
N PHE A 643 12.10 11.28 31.95
CA PHE A 643 11.82 12.46 32.78
C PHE A 643 10.32 12.69 32.92
N HIS A 644 9.93 13.59 33.84
CA HIS A 644 8.54 13.86 34.20
C HIS A 644 8.13 15.28 33.80
N PRO A 645 6.85 15.51 33.46
CA PRO A 645 6.32 16.86 33.31
C PRO A 645 5.96 17.47 34.67
N ASP A 646 6.29 18.75 34.85
CA ASP A 646 5.91 19.54 36.03
C ASP A 646 4.42 19.90 35.99
N SER A 647 3.95 20.31 34.81
CA SER A 647 2.55 20.63 34.55
C SER A 647 2.24 20.58 33.06
N VAL A 648 0.97 20.37 32.70
CA VAL A 648 0.52 20.32 31.30
C VAL A 648 -0.70 21.21 31.13
N LEU A 649 -0.67 22.05 30.10
CA LEU A 649 -1.81 22.87 29.68
C LEU A 649 -2.33 22.35 28.33
N GLU A 650 -3.57 21.91 28.30
CA GLU A 650 -4.27 21.50 27.08
C GLU A 650 -5.17 22.62 26.55
N LYS A 651 -5.05 22.94 25.26
CA LYS A 651 -5.87 23.92 24.56
C LYS A 651 -6.52 23.27 23.34
N GLY A 652 -7.85 23.29 23.27
CA GLY A 652 -8.58 22.81 22.09
C GLY A 652 -8.30 23.63 20.83
N LEU A 653 -8.09 22.96 19.70
CA LEU A 653 -7.89 23.58 18.38
C LEU A 653 -9.10 23.39 17.44
N GLY A 654 -10.09 22.61 17.85
CA GLY A 654 -11.25 22.22 17.05
C GLY A 654 -11.79 20.86 17.53
N PRO A 655 -12.80 20.28 16.84
CA PRO A 655 -13.37 18.99 17.23
C PRO A 655 -12.30 17.89 17.31
N GLY A 656 -12.09 17.34 18.51
CA GLY A 656 -11.19 16.19 18.75
C GLY A 656 -9.69 16.47 18.64
N LYS A 657 -9.25 17.73 18.50
CA LYS A 657 -7.83 18.11 18.40
C LYS A 657 -7.43 19.09 19.49
N SER A 658 -6.22 18.92 20.03
CA SER A 658 -5.66 19.80 21.05
C SER A 658 -4.17 20.06 20.85
N GLN A 659 -3.74 21.20 21.39
CA GLN A 659 -2.35 21.54 21.62
C GLN A 659 -2.04 21.31 23.10
N LEU A 660 -0.94 20.61 23.38
CA LEU A 660 -0.41 20.46 24.74
C LEU A 660 0.83 21.33 24.87
N LYS A 661 0.86 22.16 25.91
CA LYS A 661 2.06 22.81 26.40
C LYS A 661 2.51 22.07 27.65
N ILE A 662 3.66 21.42 27.57
CA ILE A 662 4.19 20.54 28.61
C ILE A 662 5.39 21.25 29.25
N PHE A 663 5.26 21.59 30.54
CA PHE A 663 6.33 22.20 31.32
C PHE A 663 7.20 21.11 31.95
N VAL A 664 8.51 21.29 31.87
CA VAL A 664 9.53 20.37 32.38
C VAL A 664 10.74 21.16 32.88
N GLU A 665 11.60 20.50 33.65
CA GLU A 665 12.89 21.03 34.06
C GLU A 665 13.73 21.48 32.85
N LYS A 666 14.36 22.65 32.95
CA LYS A 666 15.05 23.28 31.80
C LYS A 666 16.21 22.44 31.27
N THR A 667 16.85 21.66 32.15
CA THR A 667 17.96 20.76 31.82
C THR A 667 17.53 19.60 30.93
N GLU A 668 16.23 19.26 30.92
CA GLU A 668 15.65 18.19 30.11
C GLU A 668 15.30 18.65 28.68
N LEU A 669 15.38 19.95 28.39
CA LEU A 669 14.99 20.50 27.08
C LEU A 669 16.20 20.63 26.14
N PRO A 670 16.24 19.86 25.04
CA PRO A 670 17.31 19.98 24.05
C PRO A 670 17.19 21.25 23.21
N LYS A 671 18.32 21.70 22.66
CA LYS A 671 18.37 22.66 21.55
C LYS A 671 18.32 21.91 20.23
N PHE A 672 17.35 22.25 19.40
CA PHE A 672 17.23 21.65 18.07
C PHE A 672 17.97 22.45 17.01
N SER A 673 18.52 21.73 16.03
CA SER A 673 19.07 22.28 14.80
C SER A 673 17.94 22.53 13.79
N HIS A 674 18.19 23.40 12.80
CA HIS A 674 17.24 23.62 11.71
C HIS A 674 17.05 22.34 10.90
N GLY A 675 15.79 21.94 10.63
CA GLY A 675 15.47 20.73 9.87
C GLY A 675 15.18 19.47 10.73
N GLU A 676 15.31 19.55 12.05
CA GLU A 676 15.00 18.40 12.92
C GLU A 676 13.50 18.18 13.13
N ARG A 677 13.09 16.90 13.22
CA ARG A 677 11.74 16.46 13.62
C ARG A 677 11.79 15.57 14.86
N PRO A 678 11.97 16.17 16.04
CA PRO A 678 12.00 15.43 17.28
C PRO A 678 10.60 14.92 17.66
N VAL A 679 10.55 13.74 18.26
CA VAL A 679 9.31 13.10 18.70
C VAL A 679 9.32 12.98 20.22
N LEU A 680 8.26 13.47 20.84
CA LEU A 680 7.95 13.20 22.23
C LEU A 680 7.23 11.85 22.33
N THR A 681 7.76 10.94 23.16
CA THR A 681 7.04 9.75 23.59
C THR A 681 6.69 9.89 25.07
N ALA A 682 5.40 9.77 25.37
CA ALA A 682 4.82 9.79 26.70
C ALA A 682 4.21 8.43 27.01
N MET A 683 4.83 7.70 27.93
CA MET A 683 4.30 6.44 28.44
C MET A 683 3.33 6.76 29.59
N HIS A 684 2.13 6.18 29.47
CA HIS A 684 1.13 6.09 30.52
C HIS A 684 1.28 4.73 31.20
N LYS A 685 0.53 4.46 32.27
CA LYS A 685 0.58 3.18 32.99
C LYS A 685 0.47 1.97 32.05
N TRP A 686 -0.56 1.92 31.19
CA TRP A 686 -0.85 0.81 30.25
C TRP A 686 -1.03 1.25 28.79
N ASP A 687 -0.71 2.50 28.46
CA ASP A 687 -0.92 3.10 27.14
C ASP A 687 0.28 3.99 26.75
N CYS A 688 0.41 4.39 25.49
CA CYS A 688 1.48 5.30 25.06
C CYS A 688 0.96 6.38 24.10
N THR A 689 1.51 7.59 24.19
CA THR A 689 1.29 8.70 23.25
C THR A 689 2.61 9.10 22.60
N ARG A 690 2.63 9.27 21.28
CA ARG A 690 3.79 9.75 20.53
C ARG A 690 3.38 10.94 19.66
N ARG A 691 4.14 12.03 19.69
CA ARG A 691 3.85 13.26 18.91
C ARG A 691 5.11 13.96 18.46
N THR A 692 5.07 14.53 17.26
CA THR A 692 6.11 15.45 16.78
C THR A 692 6.09 16.74 17.61
N ILE A 693 7.27 17.24 17.99
CA ILE A 693 7.39 18.48 18.76
C ILE A 693 7.33 19.68 17.82
N ASP A 694 6.40 20.60 18.09
CA ASP A 694 6.20 21.82 17.30
C ASP A 694 7.23 22.90 17.62
N SER A 695 7.49 23.08 18.92
CA SER A 695 8.41 24.10 19.41
C SER A 695 8.84 23.83 20.84
N ILE A 696 10.00 24.36 21.21
CA ILE A 696 10.52 24.36 22.58
C ILE A 696 10.84 25.79 23.00
N ASN A 697 10.57 26.11 24.27
CA ASN A 697 11.04 27.31 24.92
C ASN A 697 11.87 26.95 26.15
N ILE A 698 13.18 26.81 25.95
CA ILE A 698 14.14 26.43 26.99
C ILE A 698 14.14 27.45 28.13
N ASN A 699 14.07 28.75 27.81
CA ASN A 699 14.11 29.82 28.81
C ASN A 699 12.92 29.73 29.78
N ARG A 700 11.76 29.29 29.29
CA ARG A 700 10.53 29.14 30.06
C ARG A 700 10.23 27.69 30.49
N GLY A 701 11.09 26.74 30.15
CA GLY A 701 10.94 25.33 30.57
C GLY A 701 9.70 24.63 30.00
N TYR A 702 9.38 24.81 28.71
CA TYR A 702 8.28 24.04 28.12
C TYR A 702 8.51 23.63 26.66
N LEU A 703 7.81 22.58 26.24
CA LEU A 703 7.65 22.16 24.85
C LEU A 703 6.17 22.20 24.43
N VAL A 704 5.93 22.22 23.13
CA VAL A 704 4.59 22.26 22.53
C VAL A 704 4.44 21.12 21.53
N VAL A 705 3.34 20.40 21.63
CA VAL A 705 2.92 19.35 20.69
C VAL A 705 1.45 19.55 20.32
N HIS A 706 1.04 19.14 19.11
CA HIS A 706 -0.36 19.07 18.71
C HIS A 706 -0.77 17.65 18.33
N GLY A 707 -2.07 17.34 18.41
CA GLY A 707 -2.60 16.03 18.05
C GLY A 707 -4.04 15.85 18.52
N ASP A 708 -4.47 14.60 18.68
CA ASP A 708 -5.81 14.27 19.19
C ASP A 708 -6.01 14.77 20.63
N SER A 709 -7.24 15.11 21.02
CA SER A 709 -7.53 15.47 22.41
C SER A 709 -7.20 14.32 23.36
N MET A 710 -6.60 14.62 24.52
CA MET A 710 -6.28 13.58 25.50
C MET A 710 -7.57 13.03 26.10
N ALA A 711 -7.68 11.71 26.17
CA ALA A 711 -8.81 11.08 26.81
C ALA A 711 -8.68 11.22 28.34
N PRO A 712 -9.79 11.38 29.10
CA PRO A 712 -9.74 11.64 30.55
C PRO A 712 -9.01 10.59 31.38
N TRP A 713 -8.93 9.35 30.90
CA TRP A 713 -8.28 8.24 31.57
C TRP A 713 -6.80 8.06 31.22
N LYS A 714 -6.27 8.88 30.29
CA LYS A 714 -4.85 8.88 29.91
C LYS A 714 -4.29 10.29 29.71
N PRO A 715 -4.44 11.20 30.69
CA PRO A 715 -3.82 12.51 30.59
C PRO A 715 -2.30 12.39 30.52
N ILE A 716 -1.62 13.35 29.87
CA ILE A 716 -0.20 13.57 30.14
C ILE A 716 -0.13 14.48 31.38
N ASP A 717 0.44 13.97 32.46
CA ASP A 717 0.55 14.64 33.75
C ASP A 717 1.84 14.21 34.47
N ALA A 718 2.04 14.66 35.72
CA ALA A 718 3.26 14.38 36.49
C ALA A 718 3.54 12.88 36.71
N SER A 719 2.55 12.00 36.52
CA SER A 719 2.72 10.54 36.57
C SER A 719 3.16 9.92 35.24
N SER A 720 3.20 10.70 34.16
CA SER A 720 3.63 10.26 32.83
C SER A 720 5.15 10.27 32.70
N TYR A 721 5.67 9.30 31.94
CA TYR A 721 7.10 9.15 31.69
C TYR A 721 7.46 9.57 30.28
N LEU A 722 8.37 10.52 30.16
CA LEU A 722 8.70 11.18 28.90
C LEU A 722 10.12 10.85 28.45
N PHE A 723 10.29 10.72 27.14
CA PHE A 723 11.58 10.88 26.47
C PHE A 723 11.38 11.56 25.12
N ILE A 724 12.44 12.18 24.61
CA ILE A 724 12.45 12.84 23.29
C ILE A 724 13.43 12.09 22.40
N ASP A 725 13.00 11.67 21.21
CA ASP A 725 13.86 11.01 20.23
C ASP A 725 13.97 11.81 18.91
N ASN A 726 14.90 11.40 18.05
CA ASN A 726 15.09 11.87 16.69
C ASN A 726 15.63 13.31 16.50
N TYR A 727 16.69 13.66 17.20
CA TYR A 727 17.41 14.91 16.97
C TYR A 727 18.91 14.71 17.10
N ARG A 728 19.70 15.58 16.45
CA ARG A 728 21.13 15.34 16.26
C ARG A 728 21.93 15.31 17.56
N ALA A 729 21.59 16.18 18.52
CA ALA A 729 22.33 16.28 19.77
C ALA A 729 22.14 15.05 20.70
N ALA A 730 21.12 14.21 20.46
CA ALA A 730 20.98 12.93 21.16
C ALA A 730 21.74 11.78 20.48
N LEU A 731 22.40 12.00 19.35
CA LEU A 731 23.24 11.00 18.70
C LEU A 731 24.61 11.03 19.38
N ASP A 732 24.76 10.33 20.51
CA ASP A 732 25.95 10.44 21.37
C ASP A 732 26.52 9.09 21.84
N SER A 733 25.83 7.99 21.58
CA SER A 733 26.20 6.65 22.07
C SER A 733 26.30 5.61 20.94
N PRO A 734 27.19 4.60 21.06
CA PRO A 734 27.29 3.51 20.09
C PRO A 734 25.97 2.78 19.86
N GLY A 735 25.63 2.54 18.60
CA GLY A 735 24.39 1.87 18.17
C GLY A 735 23.21 2.81 17.94
N GLU A 736 23.39 4.12 18.13
CA GLU A 736 22.34 5.12 17.90
C GLU A 736 22.29 5.63 16.47
N TRP A 737 21.09 5.99 16.01
CA TRP A 737 20.86 6.62 14.70
C TRP A 737 19.92 7.82 14.75
N TYR A 738 20.09 8.73 13.80
CA TYR A 738 19.29 9.95 13.64
C TYR A 738 19.00 10.18 12.15
N LEU A 739 17.77 10.63 11.84
CA LEU A 739 17.37 11.00 10.48
C LEU A 739 16.98 12.48 10.42
N ASP A 740 17.63 13.19 9.51
CA ASP A 740 17.37 14.59 9.18
C ASP A 740 16.31 14.73 8.05
N ASP A 741 15.73 15.91 7.89
CA ASP A 741 14.65 16.20 6.93
C ASP A 741 15.08 16.11 5.47
N ASP A 742 16.38 16.22 5.19
CA ASP A 742 16.99 15.99 3.88
C ASP A 742 17.19 14.50 3.56
N TRP A 743 16.62 13.59 4.37
CA TRP A 743 16.77 12.14 4.26
C TRP A 743 18.21 11.66 4.44
N THR A 744 19.00 12.42 5.18
CA THR A 744 20.35 12.01 5.58
C THR A 744 20.26 11.25 6.89
N LEU A 745 20.68 9.99 6.82
CA LEU A 745 20.73 9.07 7.95
C LEU A 745 22.13 9.15 8.57
N TYR A 746 22.18 9.30 9.89
CA TYR A 746 23.40 9.29 10.69
C TYR A 746 23.39 8.10 11.65
N TYR A 747 24.56 7.53 11.90
CA TYR A 747 24.72 6.34 12.76
C TYR A 747 26.06 6.37 13.50
N ILE A 748 26.07 5.97 14.77
CA ILE A 748 27.30 5.66 15.52
C ILE A 748 27.45 4.13 15.57
N PRO A 749 28.51 3.55 14.97
CA PRO A 749 28.73 2.11 15.00
C PRO A 749 28.92 1.58 16.42
N ARG A 750 28.41 0.38 16.69
CA ARG A 750 28.72 -0.35 17.92
C ARG A 750 30.18 -0.82 17.90
N GLU A 751 30.69 -1.18 19.06
CA GLU A 751 32.02 -1.78 19.17
C GLU A 751 32.12 -3.04 18.27
N GLY A 752 33.15 -3.06 17.42
CA GLY A 752 33.37 -4.15 16.46
C GLY A 752 32.61 -4.06 15.14
N GLU A 753 31.74 -3.07 14.94
CA GLU A 753 31.05 -2.87 13.66
C GLU A 753 31.92 -2.10 12.65
N ASP A 754 32.18 -2.72 11.51
CA ASP A 754 32.82 -2.08 10.37
C ASP A 754 31.78 -1.61 9.36
N MET A 755 31.62 -0.29 9.23
CA MET A 755 30.64 0.32 8.31
C MET A 755 30.96 0.09 6.83
N ALA A 756 32.18 -0.33 6.48
CA ALA A 756 32.50 -0.72 5.11
C ALA A 756 31.86 -2.06 4.72
N THR A 757 31.63 -2.95 5.69
CA THR A 757 31.08 -4.30 5.47
C THR A 757 29.69 -4.50 6.08
N ALA A 758 29.25 -3.57 6.95
CA ALA A 758 27.97 -3.63 7.64
C ALA A 758 26.78 -3.78 6.68
N VAL A 759 25.82 -4.61 7.08
CA VAL A 759 24.52 -4.76 6.42
C VAL A 759 23.52 -3.85 7.11
N CYS A 760 23.20 -2.72 6.49
CA CYS A 760 22.20 -1.77 6.98
C CYS A 760 20.87 -1.95 6.26
N GLU A 761 19.80 -2.26 6.98
CA GLU A 761 18.46 -2.51 6.44
C GLU A 761 17.45 -1.50 6.99
N ILE A 762 16.66 -0.89 6.10
CA ILE A 762 15.53 -0.03 6.44
C ILE A 762 14.24 -0.70 5.97
N PRO A 763 13.28 -1.04 6.86
CA PRO A 763 11.99 -1.58 6.45
C PRO A 763 11.19 -0.60 5.57
N VAL A 764 10.68 -1.09 4.43
CA VAL A 764 9.93 -0.28 3.44
C VAL A 764 8.47 -0.72 3.28
N THR A 765 8.09 -1.88 3.79
CA THR A 765 6.69 -2.36 3.89
C THR A 765 6.32 -2.63 5.35
N SER A 766 5.09 -2.34 5.76
CA SER A 766 4.58 -2.67 7.11
C SER A 766 4.08 -4.11 7.24
N GLN A 767 3.85 -4.78 6.12
CA GLN A 767 3.27 -6.13 6.08
C GLN A 767 4.00 -7.01 5.07
N PHE A 768 4.18 -8.28 5.45
CA PHE A 768 4.67 -9.33 4.57
C PHE A 768 3.53 -10.05 3.86
N LEU A 769 2.45 -10.34 4.58
CA LEU A 769 1.40 -11.25 4.14
C LEU A 769 0.02 -10.81 4.64
N VAL A 770 -0.95 -10.78 3.72
CA VAL A 770 -2.37 -10.57 4.03
C VAL A 770 -3.18 -11.69 3.39
N ILE A 771 -3.99 -12.38 4.18
CA ILE A 771 -4.90 -13.44 3.71
C ILE A 771 -6.33 -13.01 4.00
N ASP A 772 -7.16 -12.95 2.95
CA ASP A 772 -8.57 -12.61 3.09
C ASP A 772 -9.46 -13.57 2.28
N GLY A 773 -10.23 -14.40 2.98
CA GLY A 773 -11.19 -15.33 2.39
C GLY A 773 -10.60 -16.61 1.80
N SER A 774 -9.30 -16.88 2.02
CA SER A 774 -8.63 -18.09 1.55
C SER A 774 -8.39 -19.09 2.68
N ASN A 775 -8.76 -20.34 2.45
CA ASN A 775 -8.75 -21.41 3.45
C ASN A 775 -7.72 -22.49 3.12
N ASP A 776 -7.38 -23.31 4.11
CA ASP A 776 -6.58 -24.53 3.98
C ASP A 776 -5.16 -24.28 3.41
N ILE A 777 -4.50 -23.24 3.94
CA ILE A 777 -3.15 -22.82 3.54
C ILE A 777 -2.16 -23.10 4.67
N THR A 778 -1.02 -23.70 4.35
CA THR A 778 0.08 -23.90 5.29
C THR A 778 1.33 -23.16 4.81
N PHE A 779 1.97 -22.40 5.70
CA PHE A 779 3.31 -21.84 5.52
C PHE A 779 4.27 -22.64 6.41
N ARG A 780 5.32 -23.20 5.81
CA ARG A 780 6.26 -24.08 6.51
C ARG A 780 7.71 -23.68 6.27
N ASN A 781 8.48 -23.52 7.35
CA ASN A 781 9.92 -23.23 7.31
C ASN A 781 10.27 -21.99 6.46
N ILE A 782 9.49 -20.91 6.57
CA ILE A 782 9.75 -19.65 5.87
C ILE A 782 10.13 -18.60 6.91
N SER A 783 11.12 -17.75 6.59
CA SER A 783 11.53 -16.63 7.43
C SER A 783 10.97 -15.32 6.87
N PHE A 784 10.30 -14.54 7.70
CA PHE A 784 9.76 -13.22 7.38
C PHE A 784 10.56 -12.17 8.17
N GLN A 785 11.21 -11.24 7.48
CA GLN A 785 12.18 -10.34 8.11
C GLN A 785 11.97 -8.89 7.72
N TYR A 786 12.07 -7.98 8.68
CA TYR A 786 12.04 -6.52 8.50
C TYR A 786 10.69 -5.98 8.01
N ALA A 787 9.77 -5.70 8.94
CA ALA A 787 8.54 -4.98 8.66
C ALA A 787 8.58 -3.60 9.32
N ALA A 788 8.06 -2.58 8.65
CA ALA A 788 8.05 -1.21 9.13
C ALA A 788 6.90 -0.98 10.12
N TYR A 789 7.13 -0.10 11.09
CA TYR A 789 6.07 0.72 11.67
C TYR A 789 6.27 2.15 11.20
N ARG A 790 5.19 2.91 11.02
CA ARG A 790 5.27 4.31 10.59
C ARG A 790 4.35 5.14 11.46
N MET A 791 4.93 6.06 12.21
CA MET A 791 4.15 7.05 12.95
C MET A 791 3.51 8.03 11.96
N PRO A 792 2.22 8.39 12.12
CA PRO A 792 1.64 9.51 11.39
C PRO A 792 2.38 10.83 11.68
N ILE A 793 2.33 11.80 10.76
CA ILE A 793 3.05 13.08 10.89
C ILE A 793 2.65 13.83 12.18
N GLU A 794 1.37 13.80 12.54
CA GLU A 794 0.83 14.42 13.77
C GLU A 794 1.08 13.57 15.03
N GLY A 795 1.70 12.40 14.89
CA GLY A 795 1.79 11.41 15.96
C GLY A 795 0.58 10.49 16.07
N ASN A 796 0.55 9.68 17.12
CA ASN A 796 -0.56 8.78 17.47
C ASN A 796 -0.57 8.42 18.96
N SER A 797 -1.72 7.93 19.44
CA SER A 797 -1.87 7.41 20.80
C SER A 797 -2.52 6.01 20.76
N PRO A 798 -1.78 4.96 20.34
CA PRO A 798 -2.33 3.62 20.21
C PRO A 798 -2.85 3.11 21.55
N GLN A 799 -4.02 2.47 21.53
CA GLN A 799 -4.70 1.91 22.72
C GLN A 799 -3.92 0.74 23.34
N GLN A 800 -4.32 0.33 24.54
CA GLN A 800 -3.71 -0.76 25.32
C GLN A 800 -3.56 -2.00 24.45
N GLY A 801 -2.42 -2.68 24.54
CA GLY A 801 -2.11 -3.82 23.67
C GLY A 801 -1.71 -3.44 22.24
N ALA A 802 -1.61 -2.14 21.92
CA ALA A 802 -1.46 -1.62 20.56
C ALA A 802 -2.53 -2.17 19.60
N VAL A 803 -3.74 -2.39 20.12
CA VAL A 803 -4.80 -3.14 19.43
C VAL A 803 -5.30 -2.49 18.14
N SER A 804 -5.17 -1.17 18.02
CA SER A 804 -5.51 -0.43 16.81
C SER A 804 -4.47 -0.53 15.70
N MET A 805 -3.27 -1.07 15.97
CA MET A 805 -2.17 -1.15 15.00
C MET A 805 -2.23 -2.44 14.19
N GLU A 806 -1.84 -2.36 12.92
CA GLU A 806 -1.70 -3.51 12.03
C GLU A 806 -0.61 -4.49 12.52
N ALA A 807 -0.66 -5.72 12.02
CA ALA A 807 0.40 -6.71 12.21
C ALA A 807 1.13 -6.99 10.89
N ALA A 808 2.37 -7.47 10.97
CA ALA A 808 3.20 -7.81 9.82
C ALA A 808 2.59 -8.95 8.98
N ILE A 809 1.80 -9.82 9.61
CA ILE A 809 0.97 -10.83 8.97
C ILE A 809 -0.47 -10.67 9.47
N GLU A 810 -1.43 -10.49 8.56
CA GLU A 810 -2.85 -10.32 8.91
C GLU A 810 -3.76 -11.33 8.19
N LEU A 811 -4.67 -11.95 8.95
CA LEU A 811 -5.61 -12.95 8.46
C LEU A 811 -7.06 -12.51 8.75
N ASN A 812 -7.90 -12.61 7.73
CA ASN A 812 -9.32 -12.27 7.78
C ASN A 812 -10.14 -13.33 7.05
N ASN A 813 -11.26 -13.75 7.64
CA ASN A 813 -12.23 -14.67 7.04
C ASN A 813 -11.62 -16.01 6.58
N VAL A 814 -10.72 -16.58 7.39
CA VAL A 814 -9.98 -17.80 7.04
C VAL A 814 -10.40 -19.00 7.89
N ARG A 815 -10.17 -20.20 7.34
CA ARG A 815 -10.26 -21.47 8.04
C ARG A 815 -9.07 -22.35 7.66
N GLY A 816 -8.48 -23.06 8.62
CA GLY A 816 -7.44 -24.05 8.32
C GLY A 816 -6.10 -23.45 7.88
N VAL A 817 -5.79 -22.21 8.28
CA VAL A 817 -4.48 -21.61 7.97
C VAL A 817 -3.46 -21.98 9.03
N ARG A 818 -2.26 -22.42 8.62
CA ARG A 818 -1.21 -22.93 9.51
C ARG A 818 0.14 -22.26 9.25
N PHE A 819 0.84 -21.91 10.32
CA PHE A 819 2.26 -21.54 10.29
C PHE A 819 3.05 -22.59 11.07
N GLU A 820 4.00 -23.25 10.41
CA GLU A 820 4.74 -24.39 10.96
C GLU A 820 6.25 -24.15 10.84
N GLY A 821 6.94 -24.00 11.96
CA GLY A 821 8.40 -23.85 11.94
C GLY A 821 8.91 -22.54 11.32
N CYS A 822 8.04 -21.56 11.10
CA CYS A 822 8.38 -20.27 10.49
C CYS A 822 9.14 -19.35 11.46
N GLU A 823 9.84 -18.37 10.90
CA GLU A 823 10.46 -17.29 11.67
C GLU A 823 9.83 -15.96 11.26
N LEU A 824 9.59 -15.08 12.23
CA LEU A 824 9.11 -13.72 12.01
C LEU A 824 9.93 -12.79 12.89
N VAL A 825 10.83 -12.03 12.27
CA VAL A 825 11.81 -11.22 12.99
C VAL A 825 11.90 -9.79 12.49
N HIS A 826 12.32 -8.88 13.37
CA HIS A 826 12.59 -7.48 13.04
C HIS A 826 11.35 -6.70 12.56
N THR A 827 10.22 -6.80 13.26
CA THR A 827 9.01 -6.03 12.92
C THR A 827 9.00 -4.69 13.65
N GLY A 828 8.41 -3.65 13.05
CA GLY A 828 8.15 -2.38 13.73
C GLY A 828 6.82 -2.37 14.48
N ALA A 829 5.87 -3.20 14.07
CA ALA A 829 4.55 -3.37 14.68
C ALA A 829 4.35 -4.81 15.18
N SER A 830 3.11 -5.24 15.40
CA SER A 830 2.80 -6.60 15.85
C SER A 830 3.21 -7.67 14.83
N GLY A 831 3.47 -8.88 15.29
CA GLY A 831 3.86 -10.02 14.47
C GLY A 831 2.71 -10.56 13.61
N ILE A 832 1.80 -11.33 14.22
CA ILE A 832 0.70 -12.01 13.53
C ILE A 832 -0.64 -11.60 14.13
N TRP A 833 -1.64 -11.33 13.28
CA TRP A 833 -3.02 -11.04 13.71
C TRP A 833 -4.03 -11.92 12.97
N MET A 834 -4.63 -12.86 13.70
CA MET A 834 -5.82 -13.59 13.28
C MET A 834 -7.05 -12.76 13.65
N ARG A 835 -7.45 -11.85 12.78
CA ARG A 835 -8.29 -10.72 13.17
C ARG A 835 -9.78 -11.03 13.15
N ARG A 836 -10.33 -11.38 11.99
CA ARG A 836 -11.80 -11.54 11.83
C ARG A 836 -12.13 -12.94 11.38
N ASN A 837 -13.13 -13.56 12.02
CA ASN A 837 -13.76 -14.79 11.53
C ASN A 837 -12.72 -15.87 11.16
N CYS A 838 -11.67 -16.00 11.97
CA CYS A 838 -10.60 -16.99 11.77
C CYS A 838 -10.95 -18.26 12.56
N HIS A 839 -10.91 -19.41 11.90
CA HIS A 839 -11.34 -20.68 12.52
C HIS A 839 -10.32 -21.81 12.30
N ASN A 840 -10.18 -22.70 13.29
CA ASN A 840 -9.43 -23.97 13.15
C ASN A 840 -8.04 -23.78 12.52
N SER A 841 -7.30 -22.77 12.97
CA SER A 841 -6.03 -22.32 12.40
C SER A 841 -4.93 -22.37 13.47
N SER A 842 -3.67 -22.48 13.08
CA SER A 842 -2.58 -22.72 14.05
C SER A 842 -1.27 -22.00 13.74
N ILE A 843 -0.51 -21.71 14.80
CA ILE A 843 0.87 -21.22 14.77
C ILE A 843 1.68 -22.13 15.67
N ILE A 844 2.53 -22.96 15.07
CA ILE A 844 3.22 -24.06 15.76
C ILE A 844 4.72 -24.02 15.48
N GLY A 845 5.54 -24.08 16.53
CA GLY A 845 6.99 -24.21 16.39
C GLY A 845 7.67 -22.98 15.76
N CYS A 846 7.02 -21.81 15.82
CA CYS A 846 7.49 -20.58 15.19
C CYS A 846 8.39 -19.76 16.13
N TYR A 847 9.33 -19.02 15.55
CA TYR A 847 10.21 -18.09 16.27
C TYR A 847 9.84 -16.65 15.94
N LEU A 848 9.31 -15.93 16.92
CA LEU A 848 8.95 -14.52 16.81
C LEU A 848 9.93 -13.73 17.69
N TYR A 849 10.78 -12.90 17.08
CA TYR A 849 11.85 -12.21 17.80
C TYR A 849 12.07 -10.77 17.31
N ASP A 850 12.37 -9.87 18.23
CA ASP A 850 12.63 -8.45 17.93
C ASP A 850 11.42 -7.78 17.26
N LEU A 851 10.33 -7.71 18.03
CA LEU A 851 9.04 -7.19 17.62
C LEU A 851 8.82 -5.79 18.19
N GLY A 852 8.57 -4.82 17.32
CA GLY A 852 8.27 -3.46 17.71
C GLY A 852 6.89 -3.34 18.39
N GLY A 853 5.93 -4.18 18.01
CA GLY A 853 4.64 -4.35 18.68
C GLY A 853 4.47 -5.73 19.31
N GLY A 854 3.21 -6.19 19.42
CA GLY A 854 2.86 -7.46 20.07
C GLY A 854 3.23 -8.72 19.27
N GLY A 855 3.23 -9.88 19.91
CA GLY A 855 3.56 -11.16 19.24
C GLY A 855 2.43 -11.65 18.34
N ILE A 856 1.38 -12.20 18.96
CA ILE A 856 0.23 -12.82 18.30
C ILE A 856 -1.06 -12.21 18.83
N LYS A 857 -1.95 -11.82 17.92
CA LYS A 857 -3.29 -11.29 18.23
C LYS A 857 -4.36 -12.21 17.66
N ILE A 858 -5.40 -12.51 18.43
CA ILE A 858 -6.55 -13.34 18.05
C ILE A 858 -7.83 -12.55 18.30
N GLY A 859 -8.66 -12.43 17.27
CA GLY A 859 -9.92 -11.69 17.27
C GLY A 859 -9.78 -10.18 17.00
N ASP A 860 -10.92 -9.52 16.80
CA ASP A 860 -11.01 -8.07 16.63
C ASP A 860 -11.23 -7.44 18.01
N PHE A 861 -10.63 -6.29 18.26
CA PHE A 861 -10.67 -5.59 19.54
C PHE A 861 -11.79 -4.53 19.59
N SER A 862 -12.60 -4.43 18.53
CA SER A 862 -13.84 -3.64 18.49
C SER A 862 -15.04 -4.47 18.93
N LYS A 863 -16.03 -3.85 19.59
CA LYS A 863 -17.26 -4.53 20.04
C LYS A 863 -17.92 -5.27 18.87
N PRO A 864 -18.21 -6.57 19.00
CA PRO A 864 -18.64 -7.38 17.85
C PRO A 864 -20.00 -6.93 17.33
N ILE A 865 -20.04 -6.38 16.11
CA ILE A 865 -21.27 -5.91 15.45
C ILE A 865 -22.05 -7.09 14.81
N GLN A 866 -21.45 -8.27 14.57
CA GLN A 866 -22.11 -9.43 13.95
C GLN A 866 -21.37 -10.78 14.16
N ALA A 867 -21.94 -11.67 14.99
CA ALA A 867 -22.02 -13.15 14.99
C ALA A 867 -20.91 -14.14 14.55
N TYR A 868 -19.65 -13.79 14.29
CA TYR A 868 -18.60 -14.82 14.05
C TYR A 868 -17.27 -14.49 14.73
N PRO A 869 -17.11 -14.79 16.05
CA PRO A 869 -15.83 -14.65 16.74
C PRO A 869 -14.76 -15.55 16.09
N CYS A 870 -13.48 -15.27 16.36
CA CYS A 870 -12.45 -16.25 16.02
C CYS A 870 -12.57 -17.43 16.99
N SER A 871 -12.44 -18.65 16.49
CA SER A 871 -12.66 -19.85 17.31
C SER A 871 -11.74 -21.00 16.92
N GLY A 872 -11.29 -21.77 17.92
CA GLY A 872 -10.46 -22.96 17.67
C GLY A 872 -9.06 -22.61 17.14
N ILE A 873 -8.44 -21.54 17.65
CA ILE A 873 -7.08 -21.14 17.28
C ILE A 873 -6.06 -21.81 18.20
N MET A 874 -5.01 -22.42 17.62
CA MET A 874 -3.97 -23.12 18.37
C MET A 874 -2.61 -22.41 18.24
N ILE A 875 -2.06 -21.97 19.36
CA ILE A 875 -0.73 -21.35 19.48
C ILE A 875 0.14 -22.28 20.33
N GLU A 876 1.01 -23.05 19.69
CA GLU A 876 1.74 -24.12 20.37
C GLU A 876 3.25 -24.13 20.10
N ASN A 877 4.06 -24.37 21.14
CA ASN A 877 5.50 -24.62 21.01
C ASN A 877 6.27 -23.48 20.32
N ASN A 878 5.81 -22.22 20.48
CA ASN A 878 6.44 -21.06 19.88
C ASN A 878 7.42 -20.39 20.87
N ILE A 879 8.43 -19.72 20.33
CA ILE A 879 9.32 -18.84 21.09
C ILE A 879 9.02 -17.40 20.67
N ILE A 880 8.55 -16.59 21.61
CA ILE A 880 8.15 -15.19 21.41
C ILE A 880 8.97 -14.32 22.35
N GLN A 881 9.95 -13.59 21.81
CA GLN A 881 10.91 -12.84 22.61
C GLN A 881 11.16 -11.43 22.08
N ARG A 882 11.53 -10.50 22.97
CA ARG A 882 11.79 -9.09 22.63
C ARG A 882 10.58 -8.40 22.02
N VAL A 883 9.54 -8.20 22.82
CA VAL A 883 8.25 -7.66 22.37
C VAL A 883 8.04 -6.24 22.91
N GLY A 884 7.50 -5.35 22.07
CA GLY A 884 7.16 -3.96 22.45
C GLY A 884 8.28 -2.94 22.28
N LEU A 885 9.26 -3.21 21.40
CA LEU A 885 10.44 -2.35 21.22
C LEU A 885 10.18 -1.00 20.51
N THR A 886 8.96 -0.78 20.01
CA THR A 886 8.53 0.49 19.37
C THR A 886 7.18 0.97 19.95
N LEU A 887 6.34 0.02 20.34
CA LEU A 887 5.02 0.20 20.93
C LEU A 887 4.99 -0.54 22.28
N PRO A 888 5.47 0.09 23.36
CA PRO A 888 5.76 -0.60 24.63
C PRO A 888 4.53 -1.17 25.32
N GLN A 889 3.33 -0.66 25.02
CA GLN A 889 2.06 -1.17 25.55
C GLN A 889 1.59 -2.50 24.91
N SER A 890 2.44 -3.16 24.13
CA SER A 890 2.07 -4.35 23.34
C SER A 890 2.11 -5.65 24.13
N ILE A 891 1.21 -6.58 23.81
CA ILE A 891 1.07 -7.87 24.50
C ILE A 891 1.78 -8.97 23.70
N GLY A 892 2.39 -9.94 24.39
CA GLY A 892 2.98 -11.14 23.77
C GLY A 892 1.96 -11.95 22.97
N ILE A 893 0.92 -12.46 23.63
CA ILE A 893 -0.22 -13.16 23.01
C ILE A 893 -1.53 -12.55 23.54
N ALA A 894 -2.38 -12.04 22.66
CA ALA A 894 -3.67 -11.44 23.04
C ALA A 894 -4.84 -12.17 22.39
N ILE A 895 -5.83 -12.55 23.20
CA ILE A 895 -7.09 -13.19 22.77
C ILE A 895 -8.26 -12.24 23.09
N SER A 896 -8.81 -11.59 22.07
CA SER A 896 -9.97 -10.68 22.21
C SER A 896 -11.21 -11.23 21.54
N HIS A 897 -12.33 -11.30 22.25
CA HIS A 897 -13.62 -11.73 21.70
C HIS A 897 -13.52 -13.04 20.88
N ALA A 898 -12.81 -14.04 21.42
CA ALA A 898 -12.54 -15.32 20.79
C ALA A 898 -12.68 -16.49 21.78
N ASP A 899 -13.02 -17.66 21.28
CA ASP A 899 -13.39 -18.84 22.07
C ASP A 899 -12.67 -20.11 21.61
N HIS A 900 -12.67 -21.15 22.45
CA HIS A 900 -12.03 -22.45 22.16
C HIS A 900 -10.57 -22.36 21.69
N CYS A 901 -9.86 -21.28 22.03
CA CYS A 901 -8.46 -21.09 21.66
C CYS A 901 -7.55 -21.82 22.65
N LYS A 902 -6.42 -22.33 22.16
CA LYS A 902 -5.41 -23.04 22.94
C LYS A 902 -4.05 -22.36 22.82
N VAL A 903 -3.48 -21.96 23.95
CA VAL A 903 -2.13 -21.38 24.04
C VAL A 903 -1.28 -22.30 24.90
N LEU A 904 -0.50 -23.17 24.24
CA LEU A 904 0.15 -24.32 24.85
C LEU A 904 1.67 -24.33 24.66
N HIS A 905 2.45 -24.65 25.70
CA HIS A 905 3.90 -24.90 25.55
C HIS A 905 4.70 -23.76 24.90
N ASN A 906 4.32 -22.50 25.08
CA ASN A 906 5.06 -21.37 24.52
C ASN A 906 6.09 -20.82 25.49
N GLU A 907 7.19 -20.33 24.95
CA GLU A 907 8.17 -19.47 25.61
C GLU A 907 7.82 -18.01 25.29
N VAL A 908 7.51 -17.19 26.31
CA VAL A 908 7.18 -15.77 26.13
C VAL A 908 7.99 -14.93 27.12
N SER A 909 9.04 -14.26 26.63
CA SER A 909 10.01 -13.58 27.50
C SER A 909 10.64 -12.31 26.92
N ASP A 910 11.23 -11.47 27.78
CA ASP A 910 11.83 -10.16 27.42
C ASP A 910 10.82 -9.22 26.71
N LEU A 911 9.85 -8.71 27.47
CA LEU A 911 8.79 -7.86 26.94
C LEU A 911 8.43 -6.70 27.85
N THR A 912 7.94 -5.62 27.27
CA THR A 912 7.72 -4.33 27.96
C THR A 912 6.38 -4.22 28.67
N TYR A 913 5.42 -5.12 28.41
CA TYR A 913 4.08 -5.10 29.02
C TYR A 913 3.61 -6.50 29.44
N SER A 914 2.36 -6.92 29.17
CA SER A 914 1.83 -8.23 29.59
C SER A 914 2.23 -9.36 28.63
N ALA A 915 2.47 -10.57 29.14
CA ALA A 915 2.84 -11.71 28.30
C ALA A 915 1.64 -12.32 27.59
N ILE A 916 0.58 -12.67 28.32
CA ILE A 916 -0.67 -13.19 27.75
C ILE A 916 -1.84 -12.34 28.25
N SER A 917 -2.77 -11.99 27.36
CA SER A 917 -4.05 -11.38 27.73
C SER A 917 -5.24 -12.13 27.13
N VAL A 918 -6.28 -12.37 27.92
CA VAL A 918 -7.45 -13.17 27.53
C VAL A 918 -8.75 -12.47 27.89
N GLY A 919 -9.62 -12.33 26.89
CA GLY A 919 -10.82 -11.50 26.96
C GLY A 919 -10.60 -10.15 26.30
N TRP A 920 -11.60 -9.27 26.32
CA TRP A 920 -11.45 -7.85 25.94
C TRP A 920 -12.73 -7.07 26.27
N VAL A 921 -13.30 -7.34 27.45
CA VAL A 921 -14.56 -6.74 27.90
C VAL A 921 -14.28 -6.07 29.23
N TRP A 922 -14.56 -4.76 29.32
CA TRP A 922 -14.46 -4.00 30.56
C TRP A 922 -15.73 -4.20 31.39
N GLY A 923 -15.55 -4.62 32.65
CA GLY A 923 -16.60 -4.99 33.58
C GLY A 923 -17.43 -6.22 33.20
N TYR A 924 -18.63 -6.34 33.79
CA TYR A 924 -19.51 -7.53 33.65
C TYR A 924 -20.36 -7.56 32.38
N GLY A 925 -19.95 -6.86 31.32
CA GLY A 925 -20.65 -6.84 30.04
C GLY A 925 -20.76 -8.22 29.39
N PRO A 926 -21.64 -8.39 28.37
CA PRO A 926 -21.68 -9.61 27.59
C PRO A 926 -20.32 -9.92 26.96
N SER A 927 -19.86 -11.16 27.12
CA SER A 927 -18.61 -11.66 26.58
C SER A 927 -18.88 -12.89 25.73
N VAL A 928 -18.21 -12.96 24.58
CA VAL A 928 -18.18 -14.15 23.71
C VAL A 928 -16.94 -15.00 23.95
N THR A 929 -16.06 -14.57 24.86
CA THR A 929 -14.82 -15.28 25.18
C THR A 929 -15.13 -16.42 26.12
N HIS A 930 -14.95 -17.68 25.73
CA HIS A 930 -15.20 -18.84 26.60
C HIS A 930 -14.38 -20.06 26.15
N ASP A 931 -14.28 -21.07 27.03
CA ASP A 931 -13.64 -22.36 26.76
C ASP A 931 -12.20 -22.26 26.20
N ASN A 932 -11.45 -21.22 26.59
CA ASN A 932 -10.05 -21.07 26.19
C ASN A 932 -9.11 -21.83 27.15
N GLU A 933 -8.01 -22.37 26.64
CA GLU A 933 -7.02 -23.13 27.42
C GLU A 933 -5.65 -22.45 27.31
N ILE A 934 -5.10 -22.01 28.45
CA ILE A 934 -3.78 -21.38 28.53
C ILE A 934 -2.92 -22.23 29.45
N ALA A 935 -2.06 -23.07 28.86
CA ALA A 935 -1.36 -24.08 29.63
C ALA A 935 0.07 -24.40 29.22
N TYR A 936 0.87 -24.86 30.18
CA TYR A 936 2.26 -25.27 29.96
C TYR A 936 3.16 -24.17 29.37
N ASN A 937 2.79 -22.89 29.48
CA ASN A 937 3.63 -21.80 28.99
C ASN A 937 4.67 -21.41 30.03
N HIS A 938 5.84 -20.98 29.57
CA HIS A 938 6.90 -20.39 30.39
C HIS A 938 6.96 -18.89 30.08
N LEU A 939 6.57 -18.07 31.04
CA LEU A 939 6.37 -16.62 30.90
C LEU A 939 7.32 -15.88 31.85
N HIS A 940 8.31 -15.13 31.35
CA HIS A 940 9.26 -14.48 32.26
C HIS A 940 10.01 -13.25 31.73
N HIS A 941 10.55 -12.43 32.64
CA HIS A 941 11.16 -11.12 32.36
C HIS A 941 10.19 -10.17 31.62
N ILE A 942 9.10 -9.86 32.33
CA ILE A 942 7.91 -9.19 31.81
C ILE A 942 7.83 -7.79 32.42
N GLY A 943 7.50 -6.79 31.61
CA GLY A 943 7.39 -5.37 31.98
C GLY A 943 8.72 -4.62 31.93
N SER A 944 9.80 -5.20 32.47
CA SER A 944 11.18 -4.66 32.44
C SER A 944 11.28 -3.16 32.75
N ASP A 945 10.54 -2.71 33.77
CA ASP A 945 10.54 -1.29 34.20
C ASP A 945 10.14 -0.31 33.08
N THR A 946 9.27 -0.74 32.16
CA THR A 946 8.80 0.11 31.05
C THR A 946 7.33 0.49 31.21
N MET A 947 6.44 -0.51 31.33
CA MET A 947 5.01 -0.31 31.53
C MET A 947 4.58 -0.81 32.91
N SER A 948 3.32 -0.53 33.26
CA SER A 948 2.70 -0.83 34.54
C SER A 948 1.28 -1.34 34.37
N ASP A 949 0.64 -1.80 35.45
CA ASP A 949 -0.71 -2.40 35.39
C ASP A 949 -0.76 -3.62 34.45
N LEU A 950 0.15 -4.56 34.69
CA LEU A 950 0.44 -5.66 33.78
C LEU A 950 0.37 -7.02 34.47
N GLY A 951 0.16 -8.06 33.66
CA GLY A 951 0.11 -9.45 34.10
C GLY A 951 1.09 -10.34 33.33
N GLY A 952 1.59 -11.40 33.98
CA GLY A 952 2.07 -12.57 33.25
C GLY A 952 0.93 -13.15 32.41
N ILE A 953 -0.21 -13.38 33.05
CA ILE A 953 -1.50 -13.65 32.39
C ILE A 953 -2.52 -12.64 32.92
N TYR A 954 -3.02 -11.79 32.03
CA TYR A 954 -4.02 -10.77 32.32
C TYR A 954 -5.38 -11.13 31.74
N THR A 955 -6.40 -11.29 32.58
CA THR A 955 -7.76 -11.60 32.13
C THR A 955 -8.69 -10.41 32.32
N LEU A 956 -9.69 -10.31 31.44
CA LEU A 956 -10.73 -9.30 31.52
C LEU A 956 -12.07 -9.78 30.96
N GLY A 957 -13.15 -9.45 31.68
CA GLY A 957 -14.51 -9.86 31.36
C GLY A 957 -14.83 -11.32 31.68
N LYS A 958 -16.11 -11.68 31.52
CA LYS A 958 -16.58 -13.06 31.76
C LYS A 958 -15.95 -14.04 30.77
N SER A 959 -15.45 -15.18 31.25
CA SER A 959 -14.90 -16.21 30.40
C SER A 959 -15.17 -17.63 30.89
N ASN A 960 -16.44 -18.02 30.84
CA ASN A 960 -16.90 -19.33 31.29
C ASN A 960 -16.13 -20.47 30.61
N GLY A 961 -15.74 -21.49 31.38
CA GLY A 961 -15.00 -22.65 30.88
C GLY A 961 -13.53 -22.38 30.53
N THR A 962 -13.07 -21.13 30.55
CA THR A 962 -11.65 -20.80 30.33
C THR A 962 -10.81 -21.28 31.51
N ARG A 963 -9.67 -21.90 31.19
CA ARG A 963 -8.76 -22.50 32.17
C ARG A 963 -7.32 -22.05 31.93
N VAL A 964 -6.68 -21.59 33.00
CA VAL A 964 -5.28 -21.16 33.04
C VAL A 964 -4.52 -22.12 33.95
N HIS A 965 -3.73 -23.02 33.38
CA HIS A 965 -3.14 -24.10 34.18
C HIS A 965 -1.77 -24.59 33.77
N HIS A 966 -1.01 -25.15 34.71
CA HIS A 966 0.32 -25.74 34.42
C HIS A 966 1.31 -24.73 33.81
N ASN A 967 1.15 -23.43 34.04
CA ASN A 967 2.11 -22.42 33.57
C ASN A 967 3.20 -22.16 34.61
N VAL A 968 4.39 -21.77 34.14
CA VAL A 968 5.48 -21.22 34.95
C VAL A 968 5.61 -19.75 34.64
N ILE A 969 5.38 -18.89 35.63
CA ILE A 969 5.36 -17.44 35.48
C ILE A 969 6.33 -16.83 36.48
N HIS A 970 7.33 -16.07 36.02
CA HIS A 970 8.23 -15.40 36.95
C HIS A 970 8.87 -14.13 36.42
N ASP A 971 9.55 -13.38 37.30
CA ASP A 971 10.23 -12.14 36.94
C ASP A 971 9.27 -11.14 36.25
N VAL A 972 8.10 -10.92 36.85
CA VAL A 972 7.10 -9.94 36.38
C VAL A 972 7.30 -8.64 37.15
N TYR A 973 7.78 -7.61 36.45
CA TYR A 973 8.22 -6.37 37.08
C TYR A 973 7.77 -5.14 36.30
N SER A 974 7.06 -4.24 36.98
CA SER A 974 6.57 -2.98 36.41
C SER A 974 7.34 -1.77 36.94
N PHE A 975 7.21 -0.64 36.24
CA PHE A 975 7.83 0.62 36.61
C PHE A 975 7.24 1.18 37.93
N ASP A 976 5.97 1.58 37.92
CA ASP A 976 5.29 2.21 39.08
C ASP A 976 4.17 1.34 39.67
N PHE A 977 2.98 1.39 39.07
CA PHE A 977 1.82 0.61 39.41
C PHE A 977 2.14 -0.85 39.13
N ARG A 978 1.84 -1.72 40.09
CA ARG A 978 2.47 -3.03 40.26
C ARG A 978 2.20 -3.97 39.07
N GLY A 979 2.95 -5.08 39.01
CA GLY A 979 2.79 -6.14 37.99
C GLY A 979 2.64 -7.51 38.65
N TRP A 980 1.70 -8.32 38.18
CA TRP A 980 1.31 -9.57 38.84
C TRP A 980 1.51 -10.78 37.96
N GLY A 981 1.72 -11.96 38.55
CA GLY A 981 1.83 -13.19 37.76
C GLY A 981 0.50 -13.55 37.07
N LEU A 982 -0.55 -13.75 37.88
CA LEU A 982 -1.92 -13.95 37.42
C LEU A 982 -2.77 -12.74 37.82
N TYR A 983 -3.33 -12.04 36.84
CA TYR A 983 -4.04 -10.78 37.07
C TYR A 983 -5.48 -10.85 36.55
N ALA A 984 -6.43 -10.94 37.47
CA ALA A 984 -7.87 -11.00 37.20
C ALA A 984 -8.52 -9.63 37.43
N ASP A 985 -8.87 -8.95 36.34
CA ASP A 985 -9.36 -7.58 36.35
C ASP A 985 -10.61 -7.41 35.48
N GLU A 986 -11.21 -6.21 35.48
CA GLU A 986 -12.23 -5.77 34.54
C GLU A 986 -13.38 -6.77 34.34
N GLY A 987 -13.89 -7.33 35.43
CA GLY A 987 -15.01 -8.27 35.41
C GLY A 987 -14.62 -9.71 35.07
N SER A 988 -13.34 -10.07 35.23
CA SER A 988 -12.82 -11.44 35.10
C SER A 988 -13.66 -12.43 35.89
N SER A 989 -14.41 -13.29 35.20
CA SER A 989 -15.37 -14.17 35.88
C SER A 989 -15.42 -15.58 35.30
N ASP A 990 -15.72 -16.54 36.19
CA ASP A 990 -15.93 -17.95 35.87
C ASP A 990 -14.68 -18.60 35.22
N ILE A 991 -13.49 -18.16 35.65
CA ILE A 991 -12.18 -18.64 35.16
C ILE A 991 -11.54 -19.56 36.21
N THR A 992 -10.96 -20.68 35.77
CA THR A 992 -10.20 -21.59 36.64
C THR A 992 -8.70 -21.40 36.45
N TYR A 993 -8.00 -21.09 37.54
CA TYR A 993 -6.56 -20.98 37.65
C TYR A 993 -6.03 -22.14 38.49
N ASP A 994 -5.37 -23.12 37.86
CA ASP A 994 -4.92 -24.29 38.60
C ASP A 994 -3.57 -24.88 38.20
N HIS A 995 -2.87 -25.48 39.15
CA HIS A 995 -1.54 -26.06 38.89
C HIS A 995 -0.56 -25.06 38.28
N ASN A 996 -0.61 -23.77 38.59
CA ASN A 996 0.41 -22.81 38.12
C ASN A 996 1.53 -22.67 39.15
N LEU A 997 2.75 -22.40 38.66
CA LEU A 997 3.89 -22.00 39.48
C LEU A 997 4.19 -20.54 39.15
N VAL A 998 4.04 -19.66 40.14
CA VAL A 998 4.21 -18.22 39.97
C VAL A 998 5.19 -17.71 41.00
N TYR A 999 6.27 -17.05 40.58
CA TYR A 999 7.22 -16.49 41.53
C TYR A 999 7.96 -15.22 41.09
N GLY A 1000 8.47 -14.43 42.04
CA GLY A 1000 9.29 -13.27 41.69
C GLY A 1000 8.51 -12.15 41.00
N CYS A 1001 7.28 -11.85 41.44
CA CYS A 1001 6.44 -10.79 40.85
C CYS A 1001 6.41 -9.54 41.74
N LYS A 1002 6.46 -8.34 41.14
CA LYS A 1002 6.44 -7.06 41.88
C LYS A 1002 5.20 -6.92 42.75
N GLY A 1003 4.03 -7.08 42.14
CA GLY A 1003 2.73 -7.01 42.80
C GLY A 1003 2.41 -8.26 43.60
N GLY A 1004 2.66 -9.44 43.04
CA GLY A 1004 2.43 -10.73 43.70
C GLY A 1004 2.07 -11.85 42.73
N GLY A 1005 1.89 -13.05 43.25
CA GLY A 1005 1.59 -14.24 42.47
C GLY A 1005 0.21 -14.18 41.82
N PHE A 1006 -0.82 -13.77 42.56
CA PHE A 1006 -2.15 -13.54 42.01
C PHE A 1006 -2.82 -12.28 42.57
N HIS A 1007 -3.58 -11.60 41.71
CA HIS A 1007 -4.36 -10.43 42.07
C HIS A 1007 -5.76 -10.49 41.49
N GLN A 1008 -6.75 -10.45 42.39
CA GLN A 1008 -8.13 -10.16 42.03
C GLN A 1008 -8.37 -8.66 42.18
N HIS A 1009 -8.42 -7.92 41.07
CA HIS A 1009 -8.88 -6.54 41.10
C HIS A 1009 -10.39 -6.50 40.99
N PHE A 1010 -11.00 -6.99 39.90
CA PHE A 1010 -12.43 -6.81 39.61
C PHE A 1010 -12.99 -8.06 38.91
N GLY A 1011 -13.91 -8.81 39.56
CA GLY A 1011 -14.37 -10.11 39.04
C GLY A 1011 -15.11 -11.01 40.03
N MET A 1012 -15.69 -12.11 39.53
CA MET A 1012 -16.52 -13.05 40.33
C MET A 1012 -16.35 -14.53 39.96
N ASN A 1013 -16.63 -15.41 40.92
CA ASN A 1013 -16.64 -16.88 40.76
C ASN A 1013 -15.35 -17.49 40.16
N ASN A 1014 -14.20 -16.83 40.31
CA ASN A 1014 -12.94 -17.42 39.85
C ASN A 1014 -12.51 -18.55 40.80
N ILE A 1015 -11.84 -19.57 40.27
CA ILE A 1015 -11.35 -20.71 41.05
C ILE A 1015 -9.83 -20.68 41.02
N LEU A 1016 -9.21 -20.68 42.19
CA LEU A 1016 -7.77 -20.77 42.37
C LEU A 1016 -7.48 -22.04 43.15
N GLU A 1017 -7.00 -23.05 42.44
CA GLU A 1017 -6.79 -24.37 43.00
C GLU A 1017 -5.38 -24.89 42.70
N ASN A 1018 -4.69 -25.43 43.71
CA ASN A 1018 -3.48 -26.21 43.46
C ASN A 1018 -2.30 -25.43 42.84
N ASN A 1019 -2.20 -24.13 43.11
CA ASN A 1019 -1.11 -23.27 42.63
C ASN A 1019 0.02 -23.17 43.66
N ILE A 1020 1.24 -22.87 43.19
CA ILE A 1020 2.38 -22.45 44.01
C ILE A 1020 2.63 -20.97 43.72
N LEU A 1021 2.52 -20.13 44.74
CA LEU A 1021 2.74 -18.69 44.68
C LEU A 1021 3.89 -18.33 45.61
N ALA A 1022 4.95 -17.73 45.09
CA ALA A 1022 6.15 -17.48 45.87
C ALA A 1022 6.91 -16.20 45.53
N TRP A 1023 7.69 -15.70 46.49
CA TRP A 1023 8.63 -14.60 46.27
C TRP A 1023 8.01 -13.34 45.62
N GLY A 1024 6.80 -12.97 45.98
CA GLY A 1024 6.27 -11.64 45.68
C GLY A 1024 7.14 -10.55 46.30
N ILE A 1025 7.27 -9.39 45.66
CA ILE A 1025 7.99 -8.24 46.27
C ILE A 1025 7.08 -7.50 47.25
N CYS A 1026 5.79 -7.39 46.92
CA CYS A 1026 4.82 -6.63 47.67
C CYS A 1026 3.87 -7.45 48.54
N ALA A 1027 3.36 -8.56 48.00
CA ALA A 1027 2.56 -9.57 48.66
C ALA A 1027 2.57 -10.83 47.77
N GLU A 1028 2.11 -11.97 48.29
CA GLU A 1028 1.91 -13.15 47.44
C GLU A 1028 0.54 -13.13 46.76
N MET A 1029 -0.44 -12.51 47.41
CA MET A 1029 -1.83 -12.42 46.97
C MET A 1029 -2.43 -11.04 47.24
N MET A 1030 -3.29 -10.55 46.35
CA MET A 1030 -3.99 -9.28 46.52
C MET A 1030 -5.48 -9.36 46.15
N LEU A 1031 -6.32 -8.64 46.90
CA LEU A 1031 -7.72 -8.32 46.56
C LEU A 1031 -7.97 -6.84 46.83
N THR A 1032 -8.22 -6.05 45.78
CA THR A 1032 -8.26 -4.58 45.90
C THR A 1032 -9.64 -3.96 45.68
N ARG A 1033 -10.53 -4.56 44.89
CA ARG A 1033 -11.94 -4.12 44.78
C ARG A 1033 -12.81 -5.11 45.54
N ILE A 1034 -13.59 -4.59 46.48
CA ILE A 1034 -14.52 -5.39 47.29
C ILE A 1034 -15.89 -5.32 46.65
N GLU A 1035 -16.52 -6.47 46.46
CA GLU A 1035 -17.84 -6.61 45.84
C GLU A 1035 -18.74 -7.55 46.65
N ASP A 1036 -20.06 -7.41 46.48
CA ASP A 1036 -21.08 -8.12 47.28
C ASP A 1036 -21.36 -9.56 46.82
N HIS A 1037 -20.70 -10.03 45.76
CA HIS A 1037 -20.78 -11.41 45.28
C HIS A 1037 -19.48 -12.17 45.59
N LEU A 1038 -19.50 -13.50 45.43
CA LEU A 1038 -18.31 -14.32 45.57
C LEU A 1038 -17.26 -13.88 44.53
N SER A 1039 -16.11 -13.39 44.97
CA SER A 1039 -15.01 -13.01 44.09
C SER A 1039 -14.28 -14.25 43.58
N PHE A 1040 -13.81 -15.10 44.49
CA PHE A 1040 -13.09 -16.32 44.13
C PHE A 1040 -13.11 -17.40 45.22
N THR A 1041 -12.76 -18.62 44.83
CA THR A 1041 -12.44 -19.76 45.71
C THR A 1041 -10.94 -19.99 45.68
N PHE A 1042 -10.31 -20.14 46.85
CA PHE A 1042 -8.87 -20.29 47.03
C PHE A 1042 -8.60 -21.53 47.89
N VAL A 1043 -8.29 -22.66 47.25
CA VAL A 1043 -8.14 -23.95 47.92
C VAL A 1043 -6.97 -24.76 47.41
N HIS A 1044 -6.38 -25.60 48.26
CA HIS A 1044 -5.30 -26.51 47.88
C HIS A 1044 -4.04 -25.80 47.37
N ASN A 1045 -3.77 -24.53 47.71
CA ASN A 1045 -2.61 -23.78 47.22
C ASN A 1045 -1.43 -23.80 48.20
N ILE A 1046 -0.22 -23.54 47.70
CA ILE A 1046 0.97 -23.27 48.51
C ILE A 1046 1.39 -21.81 48.32
N VAL A 1047 1.52 -21.08 49.42
CA VAL A 1047 1.98 -19.69 49.47
C VAL A 1047 3.30 -19.64 50.25
N TYR A 1048 4.38 -19.22 49.59
CA TYR A 1048 5.75 -19.35 50.10
C TYR A 1048 6.54 -18.06 49.89
N GLY A 1049 6.87 -17.31 50.95
CA GLY A 1049 7.55 -16.03 50.77
C GLY A 1049 8.17 -15.45 52.03
N SER A 1050 8.37 -14.14 52.07
CA SER A 1050 8.83 -13.36 53.23
C SER A 1050 7.78 -12.30 53.56
N LEU A 1051 7.65 -11.87 54.83
CA LEU A 1051 6.71 -10.79 55.15
C LEU A 1051 7.31 -9.43 54.75
N HIS A 1052 6.50 -8.59 54.11
CA HIS A 1052 6.95 -7.32 53.53
C HIS A 1052 6.83 -6.15 54.51
N ASP A 1053 7.75 -5.18 54.40
CA ASP A 1053 7.82 -3.99 55.26
C ASP A 1053 6.64 -3.00 55.07
N GLN A 1054 5.81 -3.18 54.03
CA GLN A 1054 4.62 -2.37 53.74
C GLN A 1054 3.31 -2.99 54.22
N GLY A 1055 3.31 -3.69 55.37
CA GLY A 1055 2.05 -4.13 56.01
C GLY A 1055 2.10 -5.44 56.77
N GLY A 1056 3.19 -6.23 56.68
CA GLY A 1056 3.38 -7.42 57.50
C GLY A 1056 2.43 -8.60 57.21
N GLU A 1057 1.64 -8.57 56.13
CA GLU A 1057 0.74 -9.65 55.73
C GLU A 1057 1.25 -10.35 54.46
N ILE A 1058 1.19 -11.69 54.44
CA ILE A 1058 1.52 -12.53 53.27
C ILE A 1058 0.39 -12.47 52.21
N LEU A 1059 -0.84 -12.14 52.65
CA LEU A 1059 -2.04 -11.93 51.84
C LEU A 1059 -2.57 -10.52 52.09
N ASN A 1060 -2.65 -9.69 51.04
CA ASN A 1060 -3.20 -8.34 51.14
C ASN A 1060 -4.66 -8.31 50.62
N TRP A 1061 -5.58 -8.83 51.42
CA TRP A 1061 -7.02 -8.91 51.09
C TRP A 1061 -7.93 -8.50 52.26
N GLY A 1062 -8.90 -7.62 51.97
CA GLY A 1062 -9.83 -7.03 52.95
C GLY A 1062 -11.13 -7.83 53.16
N ARG A 1063 -12.23 -7.12 53.50
CA ARG A 1063 -13.58 -7.67 53.80
C ARG A 1063 -14.37 -8.09 52.54
N GLY A 1064 -13.74 -8.84 51.63
CA GLY A 1064 -14.42 -9.40 50.43
C GLY A 1064 -15.17 -10.70 50.71
N LYS A 1065 -15.94 -11.18 49.73
CA LYS A 1065 -16.55 -12.52 49.76
C LYS A 1065 -15.71 -13.50 48.95
N TYR A 1066 -15.08 -14.44 49.64
CA TYR A 1066 -14.27 -15.50 49.04
C TYR A 1066 -14.41 -16.78 49.89
N ILE A 1067 -14.05 -17.91 49.30
CA ILE A 1067 -13.92 -19.18 50.01
C ILE A 1067 -12.42 -19.48 50.13
N GLU A 1068 -11.92 -19.62 51.35
CA GLU A 1068 -10.54 -20.01 51.64
C GLU A 1068 -10.53 -21.25 52.54
N ASP A 1069 -9.86 -22.32 52.09
CA ASP A 1069 -9.65 -23.53 52.89
C ASP A 1069 -8.55 -24.42 52.30
N TRP A 1070 -7.97 -25.33 53.09
CA TRP A 1070 -6.97 -26.31 52.63
C TRP A 1070 -5.75 -25.70 51.91
N ASN A 1071 -5.17 -24.62 52.39
CA ASN A 1071 -3.97 -24.00 51.85
C ASN A 1071 -2.76 -24.20 52.78
N CYS A 1072 -1.55 -24.06 52.24
CA CYS A 1072 -0.30 -24.10 52.97
C CYS A 1072 0.36 -22.73 52.91
N TYR A 1073 0.60 -22.13 54.08
CA TYR A 1073 1.27 -20.83 54.19
C TYR A 1073 2.64 -21.00 54.86
N TRP A 1074 3.69 -20.44 54.25
CA TRP A 1074 5.03 -20.46 54.83
C TRP A 1074 5.77 -19.14 54.62
N VAL A 1075 6.30 -18.61 55.71
CA VAL A 1075 7.15 -17.41 55.75
C VAL A 1075 8.58 -17.83 56.06
N THR A 1076 9.52 -17.39 55.23
CA THR A 1076 10.93 -17.81 55.24
C THR A 1076 11.80 -17.03 56.22
N ASP A 1077 11.36 -15.87 56.70
CA ASP A 1077 12.08 -15.02 57.65
C ASP A 1077 11.88 -15.40 59.14
N GLY A 1078 11.16 -16.49 59.41
CA GLY A 1078 10.91 -17.01 60.75
C GLY A 1078 9.74 -16.38 61.50
N ARG A 1079 9.07 -15.37 60.93
CA ARG A 1079 7.83 -14.80 61.49
C ARG A 1079 6.62 -15.69 61.16
N PHE A 1080 5.56 -15.57 61.96
CA PHE A 1080 4.28 -16.21 61.66
C PHE A 1080 3.46 -15.36 60.68
N PRO A 1081 2.82 -15.95 59.66
CA PRO A 1081 1.92 -15.21 58.78
C PRO A 1081 0.70 -14.69 59.56
N VAL A 1082 0.31 -13.45 59.23
CA VAL A 1082 -0.88 -12.79 59.76
C VAL A 1082 -1.93 -12.68 58.66
N PHE A 1083 -3.19 -12.90 59.04
CA PHE A 1083 -4.35 -12.94 58.15
C PHE A 1083 -5.42 -11.99 58.69
N ARG A 1084 -5.65 -10.85 58.04
CA ARG A 1084 -6.65 -9.85 58.48
C ARG A 1084 -6.40 -9.39 59.93
N GLY A 1085 -5.13 -9.19 60.29
CA GLY A 1085 -4.72 -8.88 61.66
C GLY A 1085 -4.84 -10.01 62.69
N LYS A 1086 -5.15 -11.25 62.28
CA LYS A 1086 -5.32 -12.43 63.16
C LYS A 1086 -4.34 -13.56 62.80
N SER A 1087 -4.13 -14.48 63.74
CA SER A 1087 -3.44 -15.74 63.43
C SER A 1087 -4.40 -16.73 62.77
N LEU A 1088 -3.88 -17.71 62.00
CA LEU A 1088 -4.70 -18.74 61.37
C LEU A 1088 -5.61 -19.47 62.38
N ARG A 1089 -5.08 -19.77 63.57
CA ARG A 1089 -5.85 -20.43 64.63
C ARG A 1089 -7.08 -19.63 65.06
N VAL A 1090 -6.96 -18.31 65.18
CA VAL A 1090 -8.09 -17.45 65.57
C VAL A 1090 -9.14 -17.43 64.46
N LEU A 1091 -8.73 -17.42 63.18
CA LEU A 1091 -9.67 -17.53 62.07
C LEU A 1091 -10.43 -18.86 62.09
N GLN A 1092 -9.74 -19.96 62.40
CA GLN A 1092 -10.33 -21.30 62.51
C GLN A 1092 -11.34 -21.40 63.65
N GLU A 1093 -11.05 -20.80 64.80
CA GLU A 1093 -11.98 -20.70 65.94
C GLU A 1093 -13.23 -19.87 65.59
N GLU A 1094 -13.13 -18.94 64.64
CA GLU A 1094 -14.24 -18.14 64.09
C GLU A 1094 -14.98 -18.83 62.93
N GLY A 1095 -14.59 -20.05 62.54
CA GLY A 1095 -15.23 -20.81 61.48
C GLY A 1095 -14.70 -20.53 60.06
N HIS A 1096 -13.56 -19.85 59.93
CA HIS A 1096 -12.91 -19.55 58.65
C HIS A 1096 -11.63 -20.39 58.47
N ASP A 1097 -11.31 -20.78 57.23
CA ASP A 1097 -10.06 -21.45 56.86
C ASP A 1097 -9.68 -22.69 57.72
N LEU A 1098 -10.67 -23.58 57.91
CA LEU A 1098 -10.68 -24.66 58.91
C LEU A 1098 -9.52 -25.68 58.76
N HIS A 1099 -9.03 -25.90 57.55
CA HIS A 1099 -8.11 -27.00 57.23
C HIS A 1099 -6.76 -26.56 56.68
N SER A 1100 -6.54 -25.24 56.51
CA SER A 1100 -5.21 -24.73 56.14
C SER A 1100 -4.16 -24.96 57.22
N VAL A 1101 -2.89 -24.95 56.80
CA VAL A 1101 -1.74 -25.16 57.66
C VAL A 1101 -0.68 -24.09 57.48
N VAL A 1102 -0.05 -23.67 58.57
CA VAL A 1102 1.21 -22.92 58.55
C VAL A 1102 2.36 -23.91 58.72
N ALA A 1103 3.03 -24.30 57.63
CA ALA A 1103 4.08 -25.31 57.64
C ALA A 1103 5.01 -25.20 56.42
N ASP A 1104 6.30 -25.50 56.60
CA ASP A 1104 7.28 -25.54 55.51
C ASP A 1104 6.89 -26.64 54.49
N PRO A 1105 6.61 -26.30 53.22
CA PRO A 1105 6.27 -27.29 52.19
C PRO A 1105 7.45 -28.21 51.81
N ARG A 1106 8.68 -27.90 52.27
CA ARG A 1106 9.91 -28.69 52.04
C ARG A 1106 10.34 -28.70 50.57
N PHE A 1107 10.46 -27.53 49.95
CA PHE A 1107 11.00 -27.41 48.59
C PHE A 1107 12.50 -27.79 48.49
N PHE A 1108 12.94 -28.17 47.29
CA PHE A 1108 14.32 -28.57 47.01
C PHE A 1108 15.28 -27.39 47.11
N ASP A 1109 15.05 -26.35 46.30
CA ASP A 1109 15.86 -25.14 46.28
C ASP A 1109 15.04 -23.95 45.74
N PRO A 1110 14.07 -23.45 46.52
CA PRO A 1110 13.15 -22.41 46.06
C PRO A 1110 13.85 -21.07 45.81
N VAL A 1111 15.06 -20.83 46.33
CA VAL A 1111 15.84 -19.60 46.10
C VAL A 1111 16.37 -19.55 44.67
N HIS A 1112 16.63 -20.71 44.05
CA HIS A 1112 17.04 -20.83 42.66
C HIS A 1112 15.90 -21.31 41.74
N GLY A 1113 14.64 -21.18 42.18
CA GLY A 1113 13.47 -21.54 41.38
C GLY A 1113 13.08 -23.02 41.37
N ASP A 1114 13.69 -23.88 42.20
CA ASP A 1114 13.35 -25.30 42.30
C ASP A 1114 12.36 -25.59 43.44
N PHE A 1115 11.08 -25.51 43.10
CA PHE A 1115 9.93 -25.82 43.94
C PHE A 1115 9.55 -27.32 43.99
N ARG A 1116 10.44 -28.25 43.62
CA ARG A 1116 10.14 -29.68 43.73
C ARG A 1116 10.04 -30.01 45.22
N LEU A 1117 9.14 -30.92 45.59
CA LEU A 1117 8.92 -31.26 46.99
C LEU A 1117 9.88 -32.37 47.45
N LYS A 1118 10.68 -32.10 48.48
CA LYS A 1118 11.49 -33.11 49.20
C LYS A 1118 10.62 -34.07 50.01
N SER A 1119 9.45 -33.64 50.47
CA SER A 1119 8.50 -34.44 51.24
C SER A 1119 7.06 -34.09 50.89
N ARG A 1120 6.17 -35.08 50.91
CA ARG A 1120 4.75 -34.89 50.62
C ARG A 1120 3.87 -34.75 51.86
N ASN A 1121 4.45 -34.71 53.06
CA ASN A 1121 3.68 -34.78 54.31
C ASN A 1121 2.76 -33.57 54.53
N VAL A 1122 3.23 -32.36 54.21
CA VAL A 1122 2.44 -31.14 54.35
C VAL A 1122 1.39 -31.05 53.24
N VAL A 1123 1.81 -31.24 51.99
CA VAL A 1123 0.91 -31.14 50.82
C VAL A 1123 -0.23 -32.18 50.83
N ARG A 1124 -0.02 -33.37 51.39
CA ARG A 1124 -1.10 -34.37 51.57
C ARG A 1124 -2.20 -33.90 52.51
N LYS A 1125 -1.86 -33.14 53.56
CA LYS A 1125 -2.84 -32.61 54.51
C LYS A 1125 -3.76 -31.60 53.87
N ILE A 1126 -3.24 -30.82 52.93
CA ILE A 1126 -3.98 -29.79 52.23
C ILE A 1126 -4.54 -30.25 50.89
N GLY A 1127 -4.47 -31.54 50.54
CA GLY A 1127 -4.99 -32.05 49.26
C GLY A 1127 -4.24 -31.60 48.00
N PHE A 1128 -3.07 -30.94 48.14
CA PHE A 1128 -2.30 -30.43 47.00
C PHE A 1128 -1.74 -31.59 46.13
N LYS A 1129 -2.00 -31.51 44.82
CA LYS A 1129 -1.58 -32.43 43.77
C LYS A 1129 -0.31 -31.91 43.08
N SER A 1130 0.83 -32.52 43.36
CA SER A 1130 2.08 -32.16 42.69
C SER A 1130 2.03 -32.42 41.18
N TRP A 1131 2.64 -31.54 40.39
CA TRP A 1131 2.78 -31.65 38.94
C TRP A 1131 4.23 -31.35 38.52
N ASN A 1132 4.61 -31.79 37.32
CA ASN A 1132 5.97 -31.66 36.82
C ASN A 1132 6.14 -30.39 35.98
N TYR A 1133 6.50 -29.29 36.62
CA TYR A 1133 6.70 -28.01 35.92
C TYR A 1133 7.98 -27.96 35.08
N SER A 1134 8.81 -29.01 35.01
CA SER A 1134 9.88 -29.08 33.99
C SER A 1134 9.35 -29.33 32.57
N GLU A 1135 8.05 -29.63 32.43
CA GLU A 1135 7.38 -29.86 31.15
C GLU A 1135 6.82 -28.55 30.54
N THR A 1136 6.95 -27.42 31.24
CA THR A 1136 6.52 -26.11 30.73
C THR A 1136 7.52 -25.49 29.77
N GLY A 1137 7.01 -24.59 28.94
CA GLY A 1137 7.76 -23.97 27.86
C GLY A 1137 7.83 -24.88 26.64
N VAL A 1138 8.78 -24.59 25.76
CA VAL A 1138 8.92 -25.28 24.48
C VAL A 1138 9.46 -26.70 24.62
N TYR A 1139 9.01 -27.59 23.74
CA TYR A 1139 9.44 -28.98 23.66
C TYR A 1139 10.09 -29.31 22.31
N GLY A 1140 10.73 -30.48 22.21
CA GLY A 1140 11.33 -30.99 20.97
C GLY A 1140 12.86 -31.08 21.02
N SER A 1141 13.55 -30.53 20.04
CA SER A 1141 15.02 -30.66 19.95
C SER A 1141 15.75 -29.84 21.03
N LYS A 1142 16.94 -30.29 21.46
CA LYS A 1142 17.81 -29.51 22.37
C LYS A 1142 18.10 -28.12 21.81
N LYS A 1143 18.38 -28.01 20.51
CA LYS A 1143 18.60 -26.72 19.82
C LYS A 1143 17.41 -25.76 19.95
N TRP A 1144 16.18 -26.26 19.88
CA TRP A 1144 14.97 -25.43 20.03
C TRP A 1144 14.80 -24.94 21.47
N ARG A 1145 14.99 -25.83 22.46
CA ARG A 1145 14.97 -25.45 23.88
C ARG A 1145 16.08 -24.49 24.26
N ASP A 1146 17.30 -24.70 23.74
CA ASP A 1146 18.43 -23.80 23.95
C ASP A 1146 18.15 -22.41 23.32
N LYS A 1147 17.45 -22.35 22.18
CA LYS A 1147 17.04 -21.09 21.53
C LYS A 1147 15.99 -20.31 22.34
N ALA A 1148 15.23 -20.98 23.20
CA ALA A 1148 14.24 -20.36 24.08
C ALA A 1148 14.88 -19.69 25.31
N GLN A 1149 16.11 -20.05 25.67
CA GLN A 1149 16.77 -19.48 26.85
C GLN A 1149 17.09 -18.00 26.64
N MET A 1150 16.82 -17.18 27.65
CA MET A 1150 17.21 -15.77 27.66
C MET A 1150 18.73 -15.65 27.79
N PRO A 1151 19.39 -14.74 27.04
CA PRO A 1151 20.82 -14.51 27.20
C PRO A 1151 21.16 -14.06 28.62
N LYS A 1152 22.20 -14.68 29.22
CA LYS A 1152 22.57 -14.46 30.63
C LYS A 1152 22.80 -12.99 30.98
N GLU A 1153 23.41 -12.24 30.08
CA GLU A 1153 23.65 -10.81 30.23
C GLU A 1153 22.37 -10.00 30.46
N ARG A 1154 21.26 -10.39 29.81
CA ARG A 1154 19.96 -9.71 30.00
C ARG A 1154 19.27 -10.14 31.28
N GLU A 1155 19.36 -11.41 31.65
CA GLU A 1155 18.86 -11.86 32.96
C GLU A 1155 19.55 -11.10 34.10
N ASP A 1156 20.88 -10.98 34.02
CA ASP A 1156 21.67 -10.26 35.03
C ASP A 1156 21.35 -8.75 35.02
N ALA A 1157 21.10 -8.17 33.85
CA ALA A 1157 20.68 -6.77 33.73
C ALA A 1157 19.30 -6.54 34.39
N PHE A 1158 18.35 -7.44 34.15
CA PHE A 1158 17.03 -7.38 34.79
C PHE A 1158 17.13 -7.53 36.31
N ARG A 1159 17.89 -8.51 36.81
CA ARG A 1159 18.11 -8.69 38.27
C ARG A 1159 18.71 -7.44 38.90
N LYS A 1160 19.76 -6.87 38.30
CA LYS A 1160 20.38 -5.63 38.77
C LYS A 1160 19.40 -4.45 38.79
N MET A 1161 18.53 -4.34 37.78
CA MET A 1161 17.48 -3.32 37.71
C MET A 1161 16.49 -3.45 38.88
N VAL A 1162 15.98 -4.66 39.14
CA VAL A 1162 15.06 -4.93 40.26
C VAL A 1162 15.69 -4.55 41.60
N ILE A 1163 16.92 -5.03 41.87
CA ILE A 1163 17.65 -4.75 43.12
C ILE A 1163 17.89 -3.25 43.31
N LYS A 1164 18.13 -2.52 42.21
CA LYS A 1164 18.39 -1.07 42.27
C LYS A 1164 17.13 -0.27 42.62
N HIS A 1165 15.96 -0.69 42.15
CA HIS A 1165 14.73 0.11 42.25
C HIS A 1165 13.94 -0.17 43.54
N GLU A 1166 14.05 -1.38 44.09
CA GLU A 1166 13.30 -1.76 45.28
C GLU A 1166 14.12 -1.63 46.57
N LYS A 1167 13.49 -1.12 47.64
CA LYS A 1167 14.16 -0.95 48.94
C LYS A 1167 14.48 -2.28 49.61
N THR A 1168 13.58 -3.25 49.46
CA THR A 1168 13.73 -4.62 49.92
C THR A 1168 13.23 -5.56 48.83
N VAL A 1169 13.98 -6.62 48.57
CA VAL A 1169 13.65 -7.63 47.57
C VAL A 1169 13.70 -9.02 48.21
N PRO A 1170 12.90 -9.98 47.72
CA PRO A 1170 13.02 -11.38 48.09
C PRO A 1170 14.44 -11.93 47.88
N ILE A 1171 14.84 -12.89 48.72
CA ILE A 1171 16.16 -13.52 48.65
C ILE A 1171 16.47 -14.14 47.27
N TYR A 1172 15.42 -14.55 46.56
CA TYR A 1172 15.44 -15.00 45.16
C TYR A 1172 16.16 -14.04 44.19
N TYR A 1173 16.09 -12.73 44.43
CA TYR A 1173 16.78 -11.73 43.60
C TYR A 1173 18.24 -11.50 44.02
N THR A 1174 18.61 -11.84 45.26
CA THR A 1174 19.92 -11.51 45.85
C THR A 1174 20.94 -12.64 45.85
N MET A 1175 20.48 -13.88 45.66
CA MET A 1175 21.32 -15.06 45.42
C MET A 1175 21.18 -15.48 43.96
#